data_AF-A0A2S4HIY6-F1
#
_entry.id   AF-A0A2S4HIY6-F1
#
_cell.length_a   1.000
_cell.length_b   1.000
_cell.length_c   1.000
_cell.angle_alpha   90.00
_cell.angle_beta   90.00
_cell.angle_gamma   90.00
#
_symmetry.space_group_name_H-M   'P 1'
#
loop_
_entity.id
_entity.type
_entity.pdbx_description
1 polymer ?
#
loop_
_entity_poly.entity_id
_entity_poly.type
_entity_poly.pdbx_seq_one_letter_code
_entity_poly.pdbx_strand_id
1 'polypeptide(L)'
;MYILDDSGSMQFELMPDSIIYNSARYIFPRADGVYKGDDYSNYVPTVDNNSGFNARSRSPQINSVYYNPGTTYYPWIKADGSLYPNSDPTCALHNPDRTTNSYDAKYCRNLKVNNENYNSVRWYSCTSDGSCSSTTGNKTFWPAKYFWYKGTGSDWSWNNFKEVEIRSGKAYTGDGRENRDDCNESDDGSVSCTYDQEIQNFANWYTYYRSRILTARGGSGYAFAEQGAGIRVGFGSINQGETTIDGEKTEVIVSGVRAFDGAARTEFYKSLYEREIPQAGTPLRLAIDYAGKYFSRKDNKGPWGAAPGTDDNSDHLQCRRNYTVLMTDGYWSGGATSGATNNNNDGTDGPSHTGPTGASYTYKKVSPFTDGESGTLADVAMYYWKNDLRTDLANVVAISKKSPAFWQHMTTFGVGLGVFGAVDPDAAFNAISSGDAISWPKPTSSEVHKIDDLLHAAVNSRGGFFSASEPDVFANKLGDILQTIANESKSSASSVAANSTRLDSGTLIYQASFNSLEWSGRIVAYSLNGDGSLNDAVWDTNKGGIPAADSRNIITGVGDQQTLVNTAVDFTLAKWGDLSASQQSDLRAGEAVSEGKARLSWMRGDNTYEGSKFRERTTILGDIINSDPFFVGSNENYGYSKLPGLEGSSYVSFLTAKASRMPMIYVGANDGMLHGFSAETGVEKFAYIPVAAYPKIADLTEIEYEHSYVVDGSPRVLDAYLNNSWKSVLVSSTAAGGRSVFAIDVTDPSTLGASSFMWEFSTANGAADKLGVAMSQPSIARVAAGSKWVTIFGNGYNSGDTVKLFVVDLETGALIKAINTGVSGTDNGLATAVPVDVDNDRITDFVYAGDLKGNLWKFDLRGESKDAWKVAYETAGVPTPLYTVLDPDGVPQPITSRPTVGTHPKGGYMVYFGTGKYFENSDAVLPVTPQIQDFYGIRDNGASFSGRDKLLSQSIDFEGEITTKNGSASTNQIRIVSNNSAGTPPTYGWHLPLYPPSKIAGGERVVSQPILRNGRIIFATIIPSESVCGFGGNSWLMELDSVTGGRIGAPVLDINGDGKINELDEGVLGEDYFPASGIGSPEMIKTPGIVGAGKVEYKYTSGTSGTIGIVTESAGGGFGRQSWRQLQ
;
A
#
# COMPACT_ATOMS: atom_id res chain seq x y z
N MET A 1 15.22 15.76 -0.48
CA MET A 1 16.50 16.45 -0.72
C MET A 1 17.59 15.62 -0.07
N TYR A 2 18.51 15.06 -0.85
CA TYR A 2 19.69 14.36 -0.31
C TYR A 2 20.86 15.34 -0.26
N ILE A 3 21.46 15.53 0.91
CA ILE A 3 22.59 16.45 1.09
C ILE A 3 23.82 15.63 1.44
N LEU A 4 24.79 15.65 0.54
CA LEU A 4 26.08 14.98 0.70
C LEU A 4 27.07 15.86 1.47
N ASP A 5 27.85 15.22 2.35
CA ASP A 5 29.03 15.83 2.96
C ASP A 5 30.19 15.86 1.95
N ASP A 6 30.65 17.06 1.62
CA ASP A 6 31.83 17.33 0.79
C ASP A 6 32.91 18.09 1.57
N SER A 7 32.90 18.01 2.90
CA SER A 7 33.95 18.59 3.75
C SER A 7 35.30 17.90 3.53
N GLY A 8 36.38 18.56 3.96
CA GLY A 8 37.73 18.06 3.73
C GLY A 8 38.03 16.71 4.42
N SER A 9 37.33 16.38 5.52
CA SER A 9 37.46 15.08 6.21
C SER A 9 37.05 13.91 5.35
N MET A 10 36.15 14.12 4.39
CA MET A 10 35.68 13.09 3.47
C MET A 10 36.80 12.53 2.58
N GLN A 11 37.93 13.24 2.44
CA GLN A 11 39.11 12.73 1.72
C GLN A 11 39.90 11.66 2.50
N PHE A 12 39.68 11.51 3.81
CA PHE A 12 40.55 10.72 4.69
C PHE A 12 40.35 9.21 4.48
N GLU A 13 41.43 8.45 4.69
CA GLU A 13 41.48 6.98 4.60
C GLU A 13 41.56 6.33 6.01
N LEU A 14 41.29 7.12 7.06
CA LEU A 14 41.22 6.67 8.45
C LEU A 14 39.88 7.08 9.07
N MET A 15 39.20 6.16 9.74
CA MET A 15 37.93 6.39 10.45
C MET A 15 37.82 5.42 11.65
N PRO A 16 37.49 5.90 12.87
CA PRO A 16 37.04 7.27 13.21
C PRO A 16 38.18 8.30 13.34
N ASP A 17 37.87 9.57 13.63
CA ASP A 17 38.87 10.63 13.80
C ASP A 17 39.91 10.35 14.89
N SER A 18 39.53 9.61 15.93
CA SER A 18 40.39 9.30 17.08
C SER A 18 41.63 8.45 16.76
N ILE A 19 41.70 7.88 15.55
CA ILE A 19 42.88 7.12 15.09
C ILE A 19 43.81 7.95 14.20
N ILE A 20 43.51 9.24 13.96
CA ILE A 20 44.33 10.16 13.19
C ILE A 20 45.32 10.86 14.13
N TYR A 21 46.60 10.55 14.00
CA TYR A 21 47.67 11.16 14.80
C TYR A 21 48.57 12.04 13.95
N ASN A 22 48.93 13.21 14.48
CA ASN A 22 49.79 14.21 13.84
C ASN A 22 49.42 14.50 12.37
N SER A 23 48.11 14.59 12.09
CA SER A 23 47.57 14.84 10.75
C SER A 23 47.82 13.74 9.71
N ALA A 24 48.22 12.53 10.10
CA ALA A 24 48.33 11.38 9.20
C ALA A 24 46.94 10.85 8.81
N ARG A 25 46.46 11.25 7.63
CA ARG A 25 45.07 11.06 7.15
C ARG A 25 44.92 10.07 6.00
N TYR A 26 46.04 9.67 5.40
CA TYR A 26 46.06 8.75 4.27
C TYR A 26 46.81 7.48 4.66
N ILE A 27 46.34 6.32 4.24
CA ILE A 27 47.02 5.04 4.49
C ILE A 27 48.16 4.82 3.50
N PHE A 28 48.00 5.34 2.28
CA PHE A 28 49.02 5.28 1.24
C PHE A 28 49.57 6.67 0.94
N PRO A 29 50.82 6.78 0.46
CA PRO A 29 51.30 8.03 -0.13
C PRO A 29 50.33 8.45 -1.25
N ARG A 30 49.61 9.54 -1.04
CA ARG A 30 48.51 9.94 -1.92
C ARG A 30 49.03 10.53 -3.23
N ALA A 31 48.27 10.33 -4.31
CA ALA A 31 48.44 11.12 -5.52
C ALA A 31 47.87 12.54 -5.33
N ASP A 32 48.23 13.46 -6.23
CA ASP A 32 47.65 14.81 -6.21
C ASP A 32 46.30 14.87 -6.96
N GLY A 33 45.39 15.68 -6.45
CA GLY A 33 44.09 15.99 -7.02
C GLY A 33 43.19 14.76 -7.17
N VAL A 34 43.22 13.84 -6.20
CA VAL A 34 42.41 12.60 -6.26
C VAL A 34 40.91 12.90 -6.27
N TYR A 35 40.48 13.96 -5.57
CA TYR A 35 39.09 14.36 -5.42
C TYR A 35 38.79 15.75 -6.01
N LYS A 36 39.54 16.14 -7.05
CA LYS A 36 39.40 17.38 -7.84
C LYS A 36 39.62 18.71 -7.11
N GLY A 37 39.66 18.74 -5.77
CA GLY A 37 39.95 19.92 -4.97
C GLY A 37 41.36 19.95 -4.36
N ASP A 38 41.56 20.86 -3.41
CA ASP A 38 42.81 20.96 -2.64
C ASP A 38 43.05 19.71 -1.79
N ASP A 39 44.30 19.24 -1.75
CA ASP A 39 44.68 18.07 -0.98
C ASP A 39 45.32 18.44 0.37
N TYR A 40 45.05 17.66 1.42
CA TYR A 40 45.78 17.79 2.68
C TYR A 40 47.24 17.34 2.56
N SER A 41 48.06 17.69 3.56
CA SER A 41 49.45 17.24 3.62
C SER A 41 49.57 15.71 3.47
N ASN A 42 50.52 15.25 2.65
CA ASN A 42 50.78 13.84 2.35
C ASN A 42 51.47 13.13 3.53
N TYR A 43 50.73 13.00 4.64
CA TYR A 43 51.15 12.41 5.90
C TYR A 43 50.47 11.06 6.07
N VAL A 44 51.27 10.03 6.31
CA VAL A 44 50.81 8.64 6.31
C VAL A 44 51.36 7.88 7.52
N PRO A 45 50.61 6.90 8.08
CA PRO A 45 51.17 5.97 9.04
C PRO A 45 52.36 5.21 8.45
N THR A 46 53.41 5.04 9.24
CA THR A 46 54.62 4.27 8.86
C THR A 46 54.25 2.87 8.37
N VAL A 47 55.16 2.28 7.60
CA VAL A 47 55.12 0.87 7.16
C VAL A 47 56.17 0.02 7.88
N ASP A 48 56.85 0.59 8.89
CA ASP A 48 57.88 -0.12 9.65
C ASP A 48 57.27 -1.28 10.44
N ASN A 49 58.00 -2.40 10.47
CA ASN A 49 57.66 -3.56 11.29
C ASN A 49 57.72 -3.18 12.78
N ASN A 50 56.92 -3.85 13.61
CA ASN A 50 56.78 -3.62 15.05
C ASN A 50 56.15 -2.28 15.45
N SER A 51 55.60 -1.51 14.51
CA SER A 51 54.90 -0.25 14.81
C SER A 51 53.41 -0.48 15.09
N GLY A 52 52.98 -0.31 16.34
CA GLY A 52 51.56 -0.40 16.69
C GLY A 52 50.66 0.50 15.84
N PHE A 53 51.11 1.73 15.54
CA PHE A 53 50.36 2.67 14.71
C PHE A 53 50.14 2.17 13.27
N ASN A 54 51.14 1.51 12.68
CA ASN A 54 51.03 0.87 11.37
C ASN A 54 49.93 -0.21 11.39
N ALA A 55 50.01 -1.16 12.33
CA ALA A 55 49.05 -2.25 12.43
C ALA A 55 47.61 -1.76 12.65
N ARG A 56 47.41 -0.82 13.59
CA ARG A 56 46.10 -0.22 13.88
C ARG A 56 45.47 0.46 12.68
N SER A 57 46.25 1.28 11.97
CA SER A 57 45.73 2.03 10.82
C SER A 57 45.30 1.14 9.65
N ARG A 58 45.81 -0.10 9.58
CA ARG A 58 45.57 -1.08 8.52
C ARG A 58 44.80 -2.29 9.04
N SER A 59 43.99 -2.10 10.08
CA SER A 59 43.15 -3.12 10.69
C SER A 59 41.69 -2.71 10.59
N PRO A 60 40.81 -3.52 9.95
CA PRO A 60 39.39 -3.17 9.79
C PRO A 60 38.65 -3.07 11.14
N GLN A 61 39.12 -3.77 12.18
CA GLN A 61 38.53 -3.69 13.52
C GLN A 61 38.78 -2.35 14.25
N ILE A 62 39.66 -1.50 13.71
CA ILE A 62 40.07 -0.23 14.32
C ILE A 62 39.89 0.92 13.33
N ASN A 63 40.41 0.76 12.12
CA ASN A 63 40.15 1.64 10.99
C ASN A 63 39.04 1.04 10.12
N SER A 64 37.81 1.45 10.39
CA SER A 64 36.60 0.90 9.77
C SER A 64 36.49 1.14 8.25
N VAL A 65 37.20 2.14 7.70
CA VAL A 65 37.24 2.35 6.24
C VAL A 65 38.35 1.52 5.56
N TYR A 66 39.19 0.83 6.34
CA TYR A 66 40.21 -0.05 5.80
C TYR A 66 39.64 -1.37 5.30
N TYR A 67 40.40 -2.07 4.44
CA TYR A 67 39.98 -3.34 3.85
C TYR A 67 39.57 -4.36 4.92
N ASN A 68 38.29 -4.73 4.90
CA ASN A 68 37.74 -5.82 5.68
C ASN A 68 37.66 -7.10 4.81
N PRO A 69 38.50 -8.12 5.06
CA PRO A 69 38.47 -9.34 4.27
C PRO A 69 37.18 -10.15 4.38
N GLY A 70 36.31 -9.85 5.36
CA GLY A 70 35.00 -10.46 5.49
C GLY A 70 33.88 -9.80 4.70
N THR A 71 34.17 -8.71 3.98
CA THR A 71 33.20 -7.97 3.16
C THR A 71 33.47 -8.20 1.67
N THR A 72 32.44 -8.46 0.87
CA THR A 72 32.54 -8.46 -0.59
C THR A 72 32.39 -7.03 -1.10
N TYR A 73 33.43 -6.46 -1.70
CA TYR A 73 33.41 -5.12 -2.27
C TYR A 73 33.07 -5.18 -3.76
N TYR A 74 31.86 -4.77 -4.09
CA TYR A 74 31.43 -4.62 -5.48
C TYR A 74 31.77 -3.23 -6.03
N PRO A 75 32.06 -3.08 -7.34
CA PRO A 75 32.15 -1.77 -7.98
C PRO A 75 30.90 -0.91 -7.73
N TRP A 76 31.01 0.41 -7.85
CA TRP A 76 29.84 1.29 -7.73
C TRP A 76 28.77 0.93 -8.77
N ILE A 77 27.52 1.27 -8.46
CA ILE A 77 26.37 1.05 -9.34
C ILE A 77 26.05 2.33 -10.14
N LYS A 78 25.66 2.20 -11.40
CA LYS A 78 25.30 3.34 -12.26
C LYS A 78 23.80 3.63 -12.16
N ALA A 79 23.41 4.77 -12.71
CA ALA A 79 22.00 5.19 -12.80
C ALA A 79 21.09 4.14 -13.48
N ASP A 80 21.63 3.34 -14.40
CA ASP A 80 20.90 2.28 -15.11
C ASP A 80 20.87 0.93 -14.36
N GLY A 81 21.41 0.88 -13.14
CA GLY A 81 21.49 -0.34 -12.33
C GLY A 81 22.68 -1.25 -12.67
N SER A 82 23.47 -0.94 -13.70
CA SER A 82 24.66 -1.71 -14.03
C SER A 82 25.86 -1.33 -13.15
N LEU A 83 26.72 -2.30 -12.83
CA LEU A 83 27.94 -2.03 -12.07
C LEU A 83 29.02 -1.37 -12.93
N TYR A 84 29.88 -0.58 -12.30
CA TYR A 84 31.18 -0.23 -12.86
C TYR A 84 32.04 -1.49 -13.05
N PRO A 85 33.05 -1.47 -13.93
CA PRO A 85 33.95 -2.60 -14.09
C PRO A 85 34.72 -2.93 -12.80
N ASN A 86 35.03 -4.21 -12.60
CA ASN A 86 35.99 -4.63 -11.58
C ASN A 86 37.32 -3.84 -11.71
N SER A 87 37.89 -3.45 -10.59
CA SER A 87 39.15 -2.70 -10.57
C SER A 87 40.31 -3.60 -11.03
N ASP A 88 41.14 -3.14 -11.96
CA ASP A 88 42.35 -3.86 -12.36
C ASP A 88 43.38 -3.85 -11.20
N PRO A 89 43.78 -5.00 -10.63
CA PRO A 89 44.74 -5.01 -9.52
C PRO A 89 46.16 -4.55 -9.91
N THR A 90 46.49 -4.50 -11.20
CA THR A 90 47.76 -3.95 -11.69
C THR A 90 47.73 -2.43 -11.86
N CYS A 91 46.54 -1.83 -11.89
CA CYS A 91 46.30 -0.40 -12.02
C CYS A 91 44.97 -0.03 -11.34
N ALA A 92 44.90 -0.20 -10.02
CA ALA A 92 43.72 0.13 -9.24
C ALA A 92 43.60 1.65 -9.13
N LEU A 93 42.54 2.23 -9.69
CA LEU A 93 42.37 3.68 -9.79
C LEU A 93 42.29 4.31 -8.40
N HIS A 94 42.92 5.47 -8.22
CA HIS A 94 42.73 6.24 -6.98
C HIS A 94 41.33 6.85 -6.90
N ASN A 95 40.62 7.00 -8.01
CA ASN A 95 39.23 7.44 -8.04
C ASN A 95 38.60 6.92 -9.35
N PRO A 96 37.45 6.22 -9.30
CA PRO A 96 36.82 5.65 -10.49
C PRO A 96 36.49 6.69 -11.58
N ASP A 97 36.28 7.94 -11.19
CA ASP A 97 35.94 9.07 -12.07
C ASP A 97 37.17 9.66 -12.81
N ARG A 98 38.40 9.23 -12.48
CA ARG A 98 39.62 9.70 -13.15
C ARG A 98 40.03 8.75 -14.28
N THR A 99 39.43 8.89 -15.46
CA THR A 99 39.74 8.04 -16.63
C THR A 99 40.64 8.74 -17.67
N THR A 100 41.97 8.71 -17.49
CA THR A 100 42.91 8.93 -18.61
C THR A 100 44.10 7.97 -18.55
N ASN A 101 44.25 7.19 -19.62
CA ASN A 101 45.16 6.06 -19.82
C ASN A 101 46.65 6.44 -19.84
N SER A 102 47.39 5.95 -18.85
CA SER A 102 48.70 5.27 -18.94
C SER A 102 49.06 4.84 -17.51
N TYR A 103 49.96 3.86 -17.33
CA TYR A 103 50.43 3.38 -16.01
C TYR A 103 51.21 4.45 -15.23
N ASP A 104 50.59 5.60 -14.99
CA ASP A 104 51.10 6.72 -14.21
C ASP A 104 50.55 6.58 -12.79
N ALA A 105 51.46 6.54 -11.81
CA ALA A 105 51.14 6.47 -10.39
C ALA A 105 50.24 7.64 -9.91
N LYS A 106 50.11 8.69 -10.73
CA LYS A 106 49.15 9.78 -10.57
C LYS A 106 47.68 9.32 -10.62
N TYR A 107 47.35 8.29 -11.41
CA TYR A 107 45.96 7.86 -11.63
C TYR A 107 45.61 6.52 -10.97
N CYS A 108 46.58 5.59 -10.87
CA CYS A 108 46.34 4.28 -10.31
C CYS A 108 47.52 3.72 -9.50
N ARG A 109 47.27 2.65 -8.76
CA ARG A 109 48.26 1.91 -7.97
C ARG A 109 48.33 0.46 -8.41
N ASN A 110 49.55 -0.05 -8.61
CA ASN A 110 49.76 -1.48 -8.80
C ASN A 110 49.79 -2.19 -7.45
N LEU A 111 48.80 -3.04 -7.18
CA LEU A 111 48.63 -3.73 -5.90
C LEU A 111 49.40 -5.05 -5.80
N LYS A 112 50.04 -5.48 -6.90
CA LYS A 112 50.72 -6.78 -7.05
C LYS A 112 52.25 -6.67 -7.01
N VAL A 113 52.79 -5.50 -6.72
CA VAL A 113 54.24 -5.24 -6.63
C VAL A 113 54.57 -4.43 -5.39
N ASN A 114 55.84 -4.48 -4.95
CA ASN A 114 56.32 -3.55 -3.95
C ASN A 114 56.19 -2.11 -4.46
N ASN A 115 55.53 -1.27 -3.68
CA ASN A 115 55.34 0.14 -3.97
C ASN A 115 56.41 0.95 -3.23
N GLU A 116 56.75 2.10 -3.80
CA GLU A 116 57.62 3.09 -3.18
C GLU A 116 56.85 4.39 -2.95
N ASN A 117 57.54 5.43 -2.50
CA ASN A 117 56.97 6.75 -2.28
C ASN A 117 56.37 7.35 -3.56
N TYR A 118 55.32 8.13 -3.38
CA TYR A 118 54.82 9.07 -4.38
C TYR A 118 54.83 10.47 -3.75
N ASN A 119 55.39 11.46 -4.46
CA ASN A 119 55.62 12.83 -3.95
C ASN A 119 56.44 12.89 -2.64
N SER A 120 56.60 14.10 -2.08
CA SER A 120 57.26 14.31 -0.79
C SER A 120 56.39 13.85 0.38
N VAL A 121 56.40 12.54 0.66
CA VAL A 121 55.64 11.92 1.76
C VAL A 121 56.36 12.06 3.11
N ARG A 122 55.58 12.18 4.19
CA ARG A 122 56.07 12.09 5.57
C ARG A 122 55.45 10.88 6.28
N TRP A 123 56.30 9.96 6.71
CA TRP A 123 55.89 8.73 7.42
C TRP A 123 55.89 8.98 8.92
N TYR A 124 54.76 8.71 9.59
CA TYR A 124 54.58 8.91 11.03
C TYR A 124 54.59 7.61 11.81
N SER A 125 55.35 7.58 12.90
CA SER A 125 55.34 6.53 13.91
C SER A 125 54.86 7.13 15.22
N CYS A 126 53.73 6.64 15.74
CA CYS A 126 53.10 7.15 16.95
C CYS A 126 52.95 6.07 18.02
N THR A 127 52.90 6.50 19.29
CA THR A 127 52.73 5.66 20.47
C THR A 127 51.41 5.94 21.17
N SER A 128 51.02 5.08 22.12
CA SER A 128 49.72 5.12 22.81
C SER A 128 49.46 6.36 23.65
N ASP A 129 50.51 7.10 24.00
CA ASP A 129 50.45 8.38 24.71
C ASP A 129 50.26 9.58 23.76
N GLY A 130 50.14 9.34 22.45
CA GLY A 130 49.98 10.37 21.42
C GLY A 130 51.30 10.99 20.94
N SER A 131 52.46 10.55 21.45
CA SER A 131 53.76 10.99 20.95
C SER A 131 54.01 10.45 19.54
N CYS A 132 54.48 11.30 18.63
CA CYS A 132 54.73 10.95 17.24
C CYS A 132 56.09 11.44 16.77
N SER A 133 56.80 10.59 16.03
CA SER A 133 58.00 10.94 15.27
C SER A 133 57.75 10.75 13.78
N SER A 134 58.52 11.46 12.94
CA SER A 134 58.38 11.34 11.49
C SER A 134 59.69 11.19 10.78
N THR A 135 59.69 10.41 9.69
CA THR A 135 60.83 10.30 8.77
C THR A 135 60.45 10.79 7.38
N THR A 136 61.38 11.49 6.74
CA THR A 136 61.34 11.84 5.31
C THR A 136 62.31 10.93 4.57
N GLY A 137 61.84 10.17 3.57
CA GLY A 137 62.67 9.23 2.81
C GLY A 137 61.88 8.07 2.20
N ASN A 138 62.48 7.35 1.24
CA ASN A 138 61.83 6.24 0.54
C ASN A 138 61.66 5.02 1.45
N LYS A 139 60.41 4.56 1.59
CA LYS A 139 60.09 3.26 2.19
C LYS A 139 59.44 2.38 1.13
N THR A 140 59.85 1.12 1.08
CA THR A 140 59.25 0.11 0.20
C THR A 140 58.21 -0.67 1.00
N PHE A 141 57.01 -0.86 0.44
CA PHE A 141 55.93 -1.60 1.11
C PHE A 141 55.10 -2.42 0.14
N TRP A 142 54.48 -3.50 0.64
CA TRP A 142 53.47 -4.25 -0.10
C TRP A 142 52.09 -3.62 0.15
N PRO A 143 51.39 -3.10 -0.89
CA PRO A 143 50.15 -2.33 -0.71
C PRO A 143 48.95 -3.21 -0.31
N ALA A 144 48.84 -4.42 -0.85
CA ALA A 144 47.75 -5.35 -0.55
C ALA A 144 48.02 -6.12 0.74
N LYS A 145 47.87 -5.44 1.88
CA LYS A 145 48.19 -5.92 3.22
C LYS A 145 47.13 -5.48 4.21
N TYR A 146 46.81 -6.31 5.20
CA TYR A 146 46.02 -5.90 6.36
C TYR A 146 46.53 -6.54 7.65
N PHE A 147 46.06 -6.01 8.78
CA PHE A 147 46.32 -6.52 10.11
C PHE A 147 45.01 -6.90 10.78
N TRP A 148 44.87 -8.16 11.17
CA TRP A 148 43.71 -8.61 11.92
C TRP A 148 43.98 -8.52 13.42
N TYR A 149 43.24 -7.67 14.14
CA TYR A 149 43.37 -7.58 15.60
C TYR A 149 42.81 -8.84 16.26
N LYS A 150 43.59 -9.47 17.14
CA LYS A 150 43.21 -10.74 17.79
C LYS A 150 42.09 -10.59 18.84
N GLY A 151 41.67 -9.36 19.15
CA GLY A 151 40.66 -9.07 20.17
C GLY A 151 41.19 -9.08 21.62
N THR A 152 42.44 -9.50 21.85
CA THR A 152 43.06 -9.57 23.19
C THR A 152 44.37 -8.79 23.26
N GLY A 153 44.61 -8.12 24.38
CA GLY A 153 45.82 -7.32 24.63
C GLY A 153 45.64 -5.83 24.31
N SER A 154 46.74 -5.09 24.21
CA SER A 154 46.70 -3.71 23.73
C SER A 154 46.76 -3.69 22.20
N ASP A 155 45.85 -2.97 21.58
CA ASP A 155 45.82 -2.64 20.16
C ASP A 155 46.97 -1.71 19.74
N TRP A 156 47.75 -1.15 20.66
CA TRP A 156 49.02 -0.46 20.37
C TRP A 156 50.23 -1.40 20.26
N SER A 157 50.06 -2.70 20.53
CA SER A 157 51.13 -3.69 20.40
C SER A 157 51.01 -4.46 19.10
N TRP A 158 52.01 -4.33 18.23
CA TRP A 158 52.10 -5.04 16.94
C TRP A 158 51.86 -6.55 17.05
N ASN A 159 52.36 -7.20 18.11
CA ASN A 159 52.27 -8.64 18.30
C ASN A 159 50.83 -9.15 18.55
N ASN A 160 49.90 -8.25 18.87
CA ASN A 160 48.48 -8.57 19.06
C ASN A 160 47.69 -8.54 17.74
N PHE A 161 48.36 -8.33 16.62
CA PHE A 161 47.78 -8.45 15.28
C PHE A 161 48.31 -9.68 14.56
N LYS A 162 47.50 -10.20 13.64
CA LYS A 162 47.90 -11.16 12.60
C LYS A 162 48.12 -10.36 11.32
N GLU A 163 49.36 -10.29 10.85
CA GLU A 163 49.70 -9.65 9.58
C GLU A 163 49.37 -10.59 8.42
N VAL A 164 48.69 -10.06 7.39
CA VAL A 164 48.38 -10.81 6.18
C VAL A 164 48.73 -9.97 4.95
N GLU A 165 49.66 -10.50 4.14
CA GLU A 165 49.98 -9.96 2.82
C GLU A 165 49.30 -10.81 1.73
N ILE A 166 48.52 -10.16 0.87
CA ILE A 166 47.83 -10.80 -0.25
C ILE A 166 48.84 -11.03 -1.39
N ARG A 167 49.38 -12.24 -1.48
CA ARG A 167 50.38 -12.68 -2.46
C ARG A 167 49.92 -13.91 -3.25
N SER A 168 50.41 -14.03 -4.47
CA SER A 168 50.16 -15.18 -5.35
C SER A 168 50.64 -16.49 -4.72
N GLY A 169 49.93 -17.58 -5.01
CA GLY A 169 50.23 -18.92 -4.49
C GLY A 169 49.72 -19.20 -3.07
N LYS A 170 48.91 -18.31 -2.49
CA LYS A 170 48.26 -18.51 -1.18
C LYS A 170 46.74 -18.59 -1.34
N ALA A 171 46.12 -19.39 -0.47
CA ALA A 171 44.68 -19.35 -0.19
C ALA A 171 44.46 -18.64 1.15
N TYR A 172 43.30 -17.99 1.31
CA TYR A 172 42.98 -17.17 2.48
C TYR A 172 41.73 -17.71 3.17
N THR A 173 41.84 -17.99 4.46
CA THR A 173 40.77 -18.55 5.30
C THR A 173 40.61 -17.74 6.59
N GLY A 174 39.41 -17.79 7.16
CA GLY A 174 39.03 -17.04 8.36
C GLY A 174 39.04 -15.52 8.16
N ASP A 175 39.09 -14.79 9.27
CA ASP A 175 39.00 -13.32 9.32
C ASP A 175 37.71 -12.78 8.67
N GLY A 176 36.58 -13.51 8.80
CA GLY A 176 35.26 -13.07 8.32
C GLY A 176 34.91 -13.49 6.89
N ARG A 177 35.82 -14.15 6.16
CA ARG A 177 35.61 -14.58 4.75
C ARG A 177 34.44 -15.54 4.57
N GLU A 178 34.02 -16.21 5.64
CA GLU A 178 32.78 -16.99 5.68
C GLU A 178 31.52 -16.19 5.34
N ASN A 179 31.57 -14.85 5.43
CA ASN A 179 30.47 -13.97 5.05
C ASN A 179 30.53 -13.49 3.59
N ARG A 180 31.57 -13.90 2.83
CA ARG A 180 31.74 -13.51 1.42
C ARG A 180 31.11 -14.53 0.49
N ASP A 181 30.29 -14.02 -0.42
CA ASP A 181 29.58 -14.78 -1.45
C ASP A 181 30.47 -15.14 -2.66
N ASP A 182 31.61 -14.48 -2.83
CA ASP A 182 32.52 -14.68 -3.96
C ASP A 182 33.63 -15.70 -3.68
N CYS A 183 33.71 -16.26 -2.46
CA CYS A 183 34.71 -17.23 -2.04
C CYS A 183 34.22 -18.67 -2.17
N ASN A 184 35.15 -19.63 -2.25
CA ASN A 184 34.79 -21.03 -2.41
C ASN A 184 34.43 -21.64 -1.05
N GLU A 185 33.27 -22.29 -0.96
CA GLU A 185 32.84 -23.08 0.19
C GLU A 185 33.08 -24.57 -0.09
N SER A 186 33.70 -25.26 0.88
CA SER A 186 33.92 -26.71 0.83
C SER A 186 32.71 -27.47 1.42
N ASP A 187 32.60 -28.77 1.12
CA ASP A 187 31.50 -29.63 1.63
C ASP A 187 31.37 -29.68 3.17
N ASP A 188 32.42 -29.29 3.90
CA ASP A 188 32.45 -29.21 5.37
C ASP A 188 32.07 -27.83 5.94
N GLY A 189 31.65 -26.89 5.08
CA GLY A 189 31.30 -25.51 5.44
C GLY A 189 32.52 -24.60 5.64
N SER A 190 33.74 -25.08 5.35
CA SER A 190 34.92 -24.22 5.40
C SER A 190 35.02 -23.33 4.16
N VAL A 191 35.13 -22.00 4.37
CA VAL A 191 35.24 -21.02 3.31
C VAL A 191 36.71 -20.60 3.10
N SER A 192 37.14 -20.62 1.84
CA SER A 192 38.48 -20.24 1.42
C SER A 192 38.45 -19.40 0.14
N CYS A 193 39.07 -18.23 0.17
CA CYS A 193 39.25 -17.39 -1.01
C CYS A 193 40.59 -17.71 -1.69
N THR A 194 40.58 -17.86 -3.01
CA THR A 194 41.79 -17.94 -3.83
C THR A 194 42.53 -16.60 -3.84
N TYR A 195 43.80 -16.60 -4.26
CA TYR A 195 44.53 -15.35 -4.46
C TYR A 195 43.82 -14.38 -5.40
N ASP A 196 43.25 -14.87 -6.50
CA ASP A 196 42.60 -14.02 -7.51
C ASP A 196 41.30 -13.40 -6.96
N GLN A 197 40.50 -14.15 -6.21
CA GLN A 197 39.32 -13.61 -5.48
C GLN A 197 39.74 -12.56 -4.45
N GLU A 198 40.76 -12.84 -3.64
CA GLU A 198 41.18 -11.94 -2.57
C GLU A 198 41.81 -10.64 -3.09
N ILE A 199 42.67 -10.72 -4.12
CA ILE A 199 43.32 -9.53 -4.70
C ILE A 199 42.33 -8.69 -5.52
N GLN A 200 41.34 -9.31 -6.15
CA GLN A 200 40.27 -8.59 -6.84
C GLN A 200 39.40 -7.83 -5.85
N ASN A 201 39.03 -8.45 -4.73
CA ASN A 201 38.26 -7.81 -3.67
C ASN A 201 39.01 -6.63 -3.04
N PHE A 202 40.30 -6.79 -2.75
CA PHE A 202 41.16 -5.70 -2.29
C PHE A 202 41.26 -4.56 -3.31
N ALA A 203 41.35 -4.89 -4.61
CA ALA A 203 41.38 -3.89 -5.68
C ALA A 203 40.06 -3.11 -5.77
N ASN A 204 38.92 -3.80 -5.62
CA ASN A 204 37.62 -3.15 -5.59
C ASN A 204 37.48 -2.23 -4.36
N TRP A 205 37.84 -2.69 -3.16
CA TRP A 205 37.91 -1.84 -1.98
C TRP A 205 38.80 -0.60 -2.22
N TYR A 206 40.00 -0.80 -2.75
CA TYR A 206 40.94 0.29 -3.00
C TYR A 206 40.33 1.37 -3.90
N THR A 207 39.73 0.95 -5.02
CA THR A 207 39.22 1.87 -6.02
C THR A 207 37.89 2.51 -5.59
N TYR A 208 37.01 1.77 -4.92
CA TYR A 208 35.62 2.17 -4.70
C TYR A 208 35.27 2.53 -3.25
N TYR A 209 36.11 2.22 -2.23
CA TYR A 209 35.71 2.36 -0.81
C TYR A 209 36.82 2.85 0.14
N ARG A 210 38.09 2.91 -0.26
CA ARG A 210 39.22 3.14 0.68
C ARG A 210 39.22 4.47 1.46
N SER A 211 38.38 5.43 1.09
CA SER A 211 38.21 6.70 1.77
C SER A 211 36.75 6.93 2.12
N ARG A 212 36.52 7.85 3.05
CA ARG A 212 35.18 8.18 3.54
C ARG A 212 34.22 8.58 2.41
N ILE A 213 34.65 9.46 1.50
CA ILE A 213 33.82 9.83 0.33
C ILE A 213 33.56 8.67 -0.61
N LEU A 214 34.55 7.80 -0.84
CA LEU A 214 34.36 6.69 -1.75
C LEU A 214 33.33 5.69 -1.18
N THR A 215 33.41 5.42 0.13
CA THR A 215 32.42 4.63 0.86
C THR A 215 31.03 5.27 0.83
N ALA A 216 30.94 6.57 1.14
CA ALA A 216 29.69 7.33 1.10
C ALA A 216 29.02 7.25 -0.27
N ARG A 217 29.79 7.44 -1.35
CA ARG A 217 29.32 7.35 -2.74
C ARG A 217 28.83 5.96 -3.08
N GLY A 218 29.63 4.93 -2.79
CA GLY A 218 29.24 3.55 -3.05
C GLY A 218 27.92 3.22 -2.37
N GLY A 219 27.86 3.40 -1.05
CA GLY A 219 26.66 3.08 -0.27
C GLY A 219 25.43 3.90 -0.67
N SER A 220 25.60 5.21 -0.92
CA SER A 220 24.50 6.05 -1.45
C SER A 220 24.03 5.59 -2.82
N GLY A 221 24.97 5.21 -3.68
CA GLY A 221 24.67 4.72 -5.02
C GLY A 221 23.79 3.47 -5.01
N TYR A 222 24.12 2.51 -4.15
CA TYR A 222 23.33 1.30 -3.93
C TYR A 222 21.95 1.60 -3.34
N ALA A 223 21.88 2.40 -2.27
CA ALA A 223 20.60 2.76 -1.65
C ALA A 223 19.63 3.44 -2.62
N PHE A 224 20.12 4.35 -3.47
CA PHE A 224 19.31 5.02 -4.49
C PHE A 224 19.05 4.13 -5.71
N ALA A 225 19.84 3.08 -5.96
CA ALA A 225 19.64 2.20 -7.10
C ALA A 225 18.35 1.40 -6.94
N GLU A 226 18.04 1.00 -5.71
CA GLU A 226 16.83 0.29 -5.30
C GLU A 226 15.55 1.15 -5.39
N GLN A 227 15.68 2.47 -5.47
CA GLN A 227 14.53 3.36 -5.51
C GLN A 227 13.95 3.48 -6.92
N GLY A 228 12.64 3.27 -7.06
CA GLY A 228 11.90 3.47 -8.31
C GLY A 228 11.51 4.92 -8.59
N ALA A 229 10.74 5.13 -9.66
CA ALA A 229 10.25 6.47 -10.06
C ALA A 229 9.16 7.06 -9.14
N GLY A 230 8.77 6.34 -8.08
CA GLY A 230 7.72 6.75 -7.14
C GLY A 230 8.10 7.90 -6.21
N ILE A 231 9.39 8.29 -6.17
CA ILE A 231 9.88 9.40 -5.34
C ILE A 231 10.40 10.56 -6.20
N ARG A 232 10.45 11.75 -5.60
CA ARG A 232 11.14 12.91 -6.16
C ARG A 232 12.41 13.21 -5.38
N VAL A 233 13.55 13.26 -6.07
CA VAL A 233 14.87 13.44 -5.47
C VAL A 233 15.50 14.73 -5.98
N GLY A 234 16.12 15.48 -5.07
CA GLY A 234 17.00 16.60 -5.36
C GLY A 234 18.33 16.37 -4.63
N PHE A 235 19.38 17.05 -5.08
CA PHE A 235 20.74 16.87 -4.56
C PHE A 235 21.29 18.19 -4.00
N GLY A 236 21.91 18.11 -2.83
CA GLY A 236 22.64 19.20 -2.20
C GLY A 236 24.03 18.77 -1.75
N SER A 237 24.91 19.75 -1.56
CA SER A 237 26.29 19.55 -1.11
C SER A 237 26.66 20.68 -0.15
N ILE A 238 27.23 20.36 1.01
CA ILE A 238 27.38 21.34 2.10
C ILE A 238 28.38 22.46 1.78
N ASN A 239 29.30 22.28 0.83
CA ASN A 239 30.24 23.28 0.33
C ASN A 239 30.05 23.59 -1.18
N GLN A 240 28.82 23.57 -1.68
CA GLN A 240 28.53 23.92 -3.09
C GLN A 240 28.93 25.36 -3.45
N GLY A 241 28.62 26.34 -2.60
CA GLY A 241 28.84 27.76 -2.87
C GLY A 241 27.71 28.40 -3.70
N GLU A 242 27.76 29.73 -3.87
CA GLU A 242 26.69 30.49 -4.53
C GLU A 242 26.38 29.96 -5.94
N THR A 243 25.12 29.59 -6.16
CA THR A 243 24.58 29.14 -7.44
C THR A 243 23.11 29.55 -7.58
N THR A 244 22.49 29.23 -8.72
CA THR A 244 21.07 29.49 -9.00
C THR A 244 20.41 28.22 -9.53
N ILE A 245 19.36 27.77 -8.86
CA ILE A 245 18.58 26.58 -9.24
C ILE A 245 17.13 27.00 -9.47
N ASP A 246 16.63 26.72 -10.68
CA ASP A 246 15.26 27.07 -11.08
C ASP A 246 14.93 28.55 -10.92
N GLY A 247 15.92 29.42 -11.16
CA GLY A 247 15.80 30.89 -11.03
C GLY A 247 16.05 31.45 -9.63
N GLU A 248 16.19 30.60 -8.61
CA GLU A 248 16.39 31.01 -7.22
C GLU A 248 17.82 30.78 -6.73
N LYS A 249 18.37 31.75 -6.00
CA LYS A 249 19.72 31.68 -5.44
C LYS A 249 19.81 30.68 -4.29
N THR A 250 20.91 29.95 -4.21
CA THR A 250 21.19 28.97 -3.15
C THR A 250 22.70 28.76 -3.02
N GLU A 251 23.15 28.22 -1.89
CA GLU A 251 24.57 27.90 -1.64
C GLU A 251 24.82 26.41 -1.40
N VAL A 252 23.75 25.60 -1.36
CA VAL A 252 23.81 24.17 -0.99
C VAL A 252 23.13 23.30 -2.02
N ILE A 253 22.00 23.76 -2.60
CA ILE A 253 21.24 22.95 -3.56
C ILE A 253 21.98 22.93 -4.89
N VAL A 254 22.34 21.74 -5.35
CA VAL A 254 23.00 21.48 -6.64
C VAL A 254 21.94 21.17 -7.71
N SER A 255 20.89 20.46 -7.32
CA SER A 255 19.76 20.11 -8.18
C SER A 255 18.47 20.14 -7.35
N GLY A 256 17.44 20.79 -7.90
CA GLY A 256 16.10 20.81 -7.31
C GLY A 256 15.47 19.41 -7.30
N VAL A 257 14.38 19.24 -6.54
CA VAL A 257 13.66 17.96 -6.55
C VAL A 257 13.04 17.71 -7.92
N ARG A 258 13.16 16.50 -8.46
CA ARG A 258 12.56 16.04 -9.72
C ARG A 258 12.08 14.59 -9.57
N ALA A 259 11.19 14.13 -10.45
CA ALA A 259 10.91 12.70 -10.54
C ALA A 259 12.22 11.92 -10.70
N PHE A 260 12.40 10.85 -9.93
CA PHE A 260 13.67 10.13 -9.90
C PHE A 260 13.79 9.11 -11.02
N ASP A 261 13.71 9.60 -12.26
CA ASP A 261 13.76 8.80 -13.47
C ASP A 261 14.61 9.48 -14.57
N GLY A 262 14.85 8.75 -15.67
CA GLY A 262 15.46 9.25 -16.89
C GLY A 262 16.70 10.15 -16.68
N ALA A 263 16.62 11.37 -17.21
CA ALA A 263 17.70 12.35 -17.15
C ALA A 263 17.98 12.85 -15.72
N ALA A 264 16.93 13.01 -14.90
CA ALA A 264 17.09 13.49 -13.53
C ALA A 264 17.82 12.46 -12.66
N ARG A 265 17.50 11.17 -12.81
CA ARG A 265 18.25 10.07 -12.16
C ARG A 265 19.70 10.05 -12.62
N THR A 266 19.95 10.19 -13.91
CA THR A 266 21.31 10.24 -14.46
C THR A 266 22.12 11.40 -13.86
N GLU A 267 21.52 12.59 -13.77
CA GLU A 267 22.17 13.78 -13.21
C GLU A 267 22.41 13.65 -11.69
N PHE A 268 21.53 12.96 -10.96
CA PHE A 268 21.75 12.65 -9.55
C PHE A 268 23.01 11.79 -9.35
N TYR A 269 23.15 10.69 -10.09
CA TYR A 269 24.33 9.81 -9.98
C TYR A 269 25.61 10.53 -10.41
N LYS A 270 25.52 11.37 -11.44
CA LYS A 270 26.62 12.23 -11.84
C LYS A 270 27.02 13.18 -10.71
N SER A 271 26.05 13.87 -10.10
CA SER A 271 26.28 14.74 -8.95
C SER A 271 26.89 13.98 -7.77
N LEU A 272 26.42 12.76 -7.50
CA LEU A 272 26.94 11.93 -6.42
C LEU A 272 28.41 11.53 -6.65
N TYR A 273 28.76 11.05 -7.85
CA TYR A 273 30.08 10.46 -8.13
C TYR A 273 31.14 11.46 -8.56
N GLU A 274 30.76 12.53 -9.24
CA GLU A 274 31.72 13.47 -9.84
C GLU A 274 32.01 14.69 -8.96
N ARG A 275 31.29 14.87 -7.85
CA ARG A 275 31.42 16.03 -6.96
C ARG A 275 32.86 16.25 -6.49
N GLU A 276 33.28 17.51 -6.46
CA GLU A 276 34.57 17.90 -5.89
C GLU A 276 34.54 17.85 -4.37
N ILE A 277 35.62 17.38 -3.75
CA ILE A 277 35.79 17.37 -2.29
C ILE A 277 36.90 18.35 -1.91
N PRO A 278 36.58 19.62 -1.59
CA PRO A 278 37.57 20.63 -1.23
C PRO A 278 38.10 20.45 0.20
N GLN A 279 39.22 21.12 0.52
CA GLN A 279 39.63 21.34 1.90
C GLN A 279 38.73 22.41 2.55
N ALA A 280 37.53 22.02 2.96
CA ALA A 280 36.52 22.90 3.54
C ALA A 280 35.96 22.36 4.87
N GLY A 281 35.23 23.22 5.59
CA GLY A 281 34.55 22.86 6.83
C GLY A 281 33.24 22.09 6.61
N THR A 282 32.47 21.93 7.69
CA THR A 282 31.26 21.09 7.72
C THR A 282 30.03 21.92 8.15
N PRO A 283 29.53 22.83 7.29
CA PRO A 283 28.49 23.80 7.66
C PRO A 283 27.06 23.22 7.69
N LEU A 284 26.83 22.14 8.44
CA LEU A 284 25.58 21.37 8.42
C LEU A 284 24.33 22.19 8.76
N ARG A 285 24.44 23.17 9.68
CA ARG A 285 23.31 24.02 10.08
C ARG A 285 22.79 24.88 8.92
N LEU A 286 23.70 25.41 8.11
CA LEU A 286 23.34 26.14 6.89
C LEU A 286 22.74 25.20 5.84
N ALA A 287 23.27 23.97 5.74
CA ALA A 287 22.78 22.99 4.78
C ALA A 287 21.29 22.65 4.96
N ILE A 288 20.86 22.37 6.19
CA ILE A 288 19.44 22.12 6.50
C ILE A 288 18.61 23.39 6.27
N ASP A 289 19.13 24.57 6.63
CA ASP A 289 18.42 25.84 6.44
C ASP A 289 18.13 26.14 4.97
N TYR A 290 19.10 25.88 4.07
CA TYR A 290 18.89 26.03 2.63
C TYR A 290 17.89 25.02 2.06
N ALA A 291 17.84 23.80 2.59
CA ALA A 291 16.79 22.84 2.21
C ALA A 291 15.40 23.29 2.68
N GLY A 292 15.29 23.81 3.91
CA GLY A 292 14.04 24.38 4.43
C GLY A 292 13.56 25.58 3.61
N LYS A 293 14.46 26.50 3.24
CA LYS A 293 14.18 27.61 2.32
C LYS A 293 13.71 27.12 0.95
N TYR A 294 14.35 26.09 0.40
CA TYR A 294 13.92 25.47 -0.85
C TYR A 294 12.48 24.96 -0.75
N PHE A 295 12.13 24.24 0.33
CA PHE A 295 10.76 23.76 0.58
C PHE A 295 9.75 24.85 0.93
N SER A 296 10.20 26.08 1.21
CA SER A 296 9.31 27.23 1.46
C SER A 296 8.96 28.02 0.19
N ARG A 297 9.49 27.61 -0.98
CA ARG A 297 9.26 28.28 -2.27
C ARG A 297 7.79 28.25 -2.68
N LYS A 298 7.34 29.36 -3.28
CA LYS A 298 5.97 29.60 -3.74
C LYS A 298 5.80 29.64 -5.26
N ASP A 299 6.89 29.53 -6.00
CA ASP A 299 6.89 29.52 -7.46
C ASP A 299 6.63 28.12 -8.02
N ASN A 300 6.15 28.03 -9.27
CA ASN A 300 5.71 26.78 -9.90
C ASN A 300 6.87 25.83 -10.22
N LYS A 301 8.09 26.36 -10.41
CA LYS A 301 9.30 25.53 -10.54
C LYS A 301 9.76 24.96 -9.20
N GLY A 302 9.24 25.49 -8.09
CA GLY A 302 9.53 25.06 -6.74
C GLY A 302 9.04 23.64 -6.43
N PRO A 303 9.32 23.16 -5.22
CA PRO A 303 9.06 21.78 -4.82
C PRO A 303 7.58 21.45 -4.64
N TRP A 304 6.66 22.38 -4.86
CA TRP A 304 5.22 22.17 -4.73
C TRP A 304 4.50 22.05 -6.08
N GLY A 305 5.13 22.45 -7.18
CA GLY A 305 4.60 22.28 -8.53
C GLY A 305 4.28 20.82 -8.85
N ALA A 306 3.27 20.58 -9.68
CA ALA A 306 2.93 19.21 -10.13
C ALA A 306 4.17 18.51 -10.74
N ALA A 307 4.90 19.26 -11.58
CA ALA A 307 6.23 18.91 -12.08
C ALA A 307 7.27 19.97 -11.63
N PRO A 308 7.95 19.78 -10.49
CA PRO A 308 8.99 20.72 -10.06
C PRO A 308 10.09 20.90 -11.12
N GLY A 309 10.59 22.12 -11.26
CA GLY A 309 11.54 22.52 -12.29
C GLY A 309 10.93 23.04 -13.59
N THR A 310 9.64 22.82 -13.81
CA THR A 310 8.91 23.40 -14.94
C THR A 310 8.02 24.55 -14.49
N ASP A 311 7.91 25.57 -15.34
CA ASP A 311 7.05 26.73 -15.12
C ASP A 311 5.65 26.45 -15.69
N ASP A 312 5.00 25.40 -15.17
CA ASP A 312 3.64 25.06 -15.57
C ASP A 312 2.61 25.86 -14.75
N ASN A 313 1.38 25.98 -15.24
CA ASN A 313 0.29 26.69 -14.53
C ASN A 313 -0.57 25.72 -13.69
N SER A 314 -0.08 24.53 -13.38
CA SER A 314 -0.83 23.54 -12.61
C SER A 314 -0.89 23.93 -11.15
N ASP A 315 -1.95 23.50 -10.47
CA ASP A 315 -2.07 23.73 -9.03
C ASP A 315 -0.95 23.05 -8.26
N HIS A 316 -0.52 23.69 -7.17
CA HIS A 316 0.46 23.14 -6.25
C HIS A 316 -0.11 21.94 -5.48
N LEU A 317 0.71 20.89 -5.31
CA LEU A 317 0.31 19.69 -4.58
C LEU A 317 0.36 19.91 -3.07
N GLN A 318 -0.74 20.41 -2.51
CA GLN A 318 -0.87 20.76 -1.09
C GLN A 318 -0.61 19.61 -0.10
N CYS A 319 -0.83 18.35 -0.46
CA CYS A 319 -0.55 17.20 0.42
C CYS A 319 0.92 16.73 0.39
N ARG A 320 1.78 17.33 -0.42
CA ARG A 320 3.15 16.84 -0.65
C ARG A 320 3.97 16.90 0.64
N ARG A 321 4.60 15.78 0.98
CA ARG A 321 5.57 15.68 2.07
C ARG A 321 6.97 16.02 1.58
N ASN A 322 7.77 16.67 2.42
CA ASN A 322 9.13 17.07 2.11
C ASN A 322 10.13 16.51 3.12
N TYR A 323 11.20 15.91 2.61
CA TYR A 323 12.23 15.27 3.41
C TYR A 323 13.61 15.80 3.06
N THR A 324 14.46 15.91 4.07
CA THR A 324 15.89 16.18 3.93
C THR A 324 16.67 15.06 4.58
N VAL A 325 17.52 14.38 3.81
CA VAL A 325 18.50 13.42 4.33
C VAL A 325 19.85 14.13 4.37
N LEU A 326 20.36 14.37 5.58
CA LEU A 326 21.64 15.03 5.79
C LEU A 326 22.68 14.00 6.21
N MET A 327 23.67 13.79 5.34
CA MET A 327 24.82 12.94 5.62
C MET A 327 25.98 13.74 6.19
N THR A 328 26.73 13.17 7.13
CA THR A 328 28.05 13.67 7.57
C THR A 328 28.99 12.58 8.08
N ASP A 329 30.30 12.76 7.91
CA ASP A 329 31.33 11.91 8.53
C ASP A 329 31.92 12.48 9.82
N GLY A 330 31.36 13.59 10.32
CA GLY A 330 31.99 14.31 11.40
C GLY A 330 31.16 15.42 12.00
N TYR A 331 31.86 16.30 12.68
CA TYR A 331 31.28 17.29 13.57
C TYR A 331 31.01 18.60 12.83
N TRP A 332 29.79 19.13 12.96
CA TRP A 332 29.47 20.39 12.32
C TRP A 332 30.38 21.53 12.81
N SER A 333 30.70 22.43 11.89
CA SER A 333 31.57 23.60 12.10
C SER A 333 31.06 24.84 11.36
N GLY A 334 31.70 25.99 11.54
CA GLY A 334 31.30 27.25 10.90
C GLY A 334 30.23 28.05 11.66
N GLY A 335 29.78 29.15 11.04
CA GLY A 335 28.81 30.09 11.60
C GLY A 335 27.40 29.48 11.76
N ALA A 336 26.59 30.06 12.63
CA ALA A 336 25.19 29.68 12.79
C ALA A 336 24.32 30.26 11.66
N THR A 337 23.08 29.78 11.54
CA THR A 337 22.07 30.38 10.64
C THR A 337 21.76 31.82 11.08
N SER A 338 21.03 32.57 10.26
CA SER A 338 20.60 33.93 10.60
C SER A 338 19.08 34.04 10.68
N GLY A 339 18.59 34.99 11.47
CA GLY A 339 17.16 35.19 11.65
C GLY A 339 16.50 34.14 12.54
N ALA A 340 15.24 33.82 12.27
CA ALA A 340 14.40 33.02 13.16
C ALA A 340 14.85 31.55 13.32
N THR A 341 15.59 31.01 12.35
CA THR A 341 16.12 29.64 12.42
C THR A 341 17.28 29.48 13.40
N ASN A 342 17.84 30.59 13.89
CA ASN A 342 18.91 30.59 14.91
C ASN A 342 18.39 30.73 16.35
N ASN A 343 17.08 30.89 16.53
CA ASN A 343 16.45 30.93 17.86
C ASN A 343 16.39 29.53 18.47
N ASN A 344 16.17 29.46 19.79
CA ASN A 344 15.77 28.21 20.45
C ASN A 344 14.32 27.86 20.01
N ASN A 345 14.21 27.09 18.93
CA ASN A 345 12.94 26.79 18.28
C ASN A 345 12.21 25.61 18.92
N ASP A 346 12.89 24.71 19.62
CA ASP A 346 12.25 23.59 20.31
C ASP A 346 11.87 23.90 21.77
N GLY A 347 12.50 24.89 22.37
CA GLY A 347 12.24 25.45 23.71
C GLY A 347 11.04 26.38 23.80
N THR A 348 10.27 26.52 22.72
CA THR A 348 9.06 27.33 22.65
C THR A 348 7.93 26.58 21.94
N ASP A 349 6.69 26.73 22.44
CA ASP A 349 5.49 26.21 21.77
C ASP A 349 5.42 26.71 20.32
N GLY A 350 4.82 25.90 19.45
CA GLY A 350 4.61 26.24 18.04
C GLY A 350 3.39 27.14 17.81
N PRO A 351 3.21 27.64 16.58
CA PRO A 351 1.92 28.20 16.15
C PRO A 351 0.82 27.12 16.16
N SER A 352 -0.43 27.56 16.22
CA SER A 352 -1.59 26.67 16.03
C SER A 352 -1.91 26.54 14.55
N HIS A 353 -1.99 25.30 14.07
CA HIS A 353 -2.40 24.95 12.71
C HIS A 353 -3.84 24.49 12.71
N THR A 354 -4.59 24.81 11.65
CA THR A 354 -5.97 24.35 11.46
C THR A 354 -6.11 23.74 10.06
N GLY A 355 -6.70 22.55 9.97
CA GLY A 355 -6.97 21.83 8.73
C GLY A 355 -8.37 22.15 8.17
N PRO A 356 -8.65 21.82 6.91
CA PRO A 356 -9.96 22.10 6.27
C PRO A 356 -11.15 21.44 6.97
N THR A 357 -10.92 20.34 7.70
CA THR A 357 -11.94 19.59 8.45
C THR A 357 -12.12 20.09 9.89
N GLY A 358 -11.45 21.19 10.27
CA GLY A 358 -11.50 21.76 11.62
C GLY A 358 -10.52 21.15 12.63
N ALA A 359 -9.71 20.15 12.23
CA ALA A 359 -8.64 19.62 13.07
C ALA A 359 -7.62 20.71 13.42
N SER A 360 -7.15 20.75 14.67
CA SER A 360 -6.14 21.74 15.10
C SER A 360 -5.02 21.07 15.89
N TYR A 361 -3.79 21.55 15.67
CA TYR A 361 -2.60 21.06 16.37
C TYR A 361 -1.65 22.20 16.72
N THR A 362 -1.01 22.11 17.87
CA THR A 362 0.04 23.03 18.33
C THR A 362 1.16 22.23 18.95
N TYR A 363 2.38 22.39 18.46
CA TYR A 363 3.55 21.83 19.13
C TYR A 363 3.69 22.41 20.54
N LYS A 364 3.94 21.54 21.52
CA LYS A 364 4.23 21.92 22.91
C LYS A 364 5.69 21.66 23.22
N LYS A 365 6.35 22.60 23.89
CA LYS A 365 7.73 22.41 24.35
C LYS A 365 7.78 21.29 25.40
N VAL A 366 8.16 20.10 24.97
CA VAL A 366 8.17 18.91 25.82
C VAL A 366 9.29 17.97 25.36
N SER A 367 9.81 17.17 26.29
CA SER A 367 10.73 16.09 25.96
C SER A 367 10.02 15.04 25.08
N PRO A 368 10.72 14.37 24.14
CA PRO A 368 12.15 14.45 23.85
C PRO A 368 12.56 15.61 22.92
N PHE A 369 11.66 16.53 22.59
CA PHE A 369 11.92 17.54 21.56
C PHE A 369 12.66 18.78 22.07
N THR A 370 12.37 19.22 23.29
CA THR A 370 12.92 20.50 23.80
C THR A 370 14.30 20.35 24.43
N ASP A 371 15.17 21.34 24.20
CA ASP A 371 16.33 21.61 25.04
C ASP A 371 16.45 23.10 25.43
N GLY A 372 17.59 23.48 26.05
CA GLY A 372 17.87 24.85 26.48
C GLY A 372 18.85 25.62 25.57
N GLU A 373 19.32 25.03 24.48
CA GLU A 373 20.35 25.61 23.61
C GLU A 373 19.71 26.37 22.43
N SER A 374 20.52 27.08 21.65
CA SER A 374 20.03 27.86 20.50
C SER A 374 21.04 27.83 19.37
N GLY A 375 20.55 27.91 18.13
CA GLY A 375 21.41 27.89 16.94
C GLY A 375 22.00 26.51 16.68
N THR A 376 21.27 25.45 17.02
CA THR A 376 21.63 24.05 16.85
C THR A 376 21.05 23.46 15.55
N LEU A 377 21.42 22.23 15.17
CA LEU A 377 20.72 21.52 14.09
C LEU A 377 19.26 21.23 14.47
N ALA A 378 19.05 20.86 15.75
CA ALA A 378 17.75 20.62 16.34
C ALA A 378 16.79 21.82 16.18
N ASP A 379 17.30 23.03 16.38
CA ASP A 379 16.53 24.27 16.21
C ASP A 379 16.11 24.51 14.77
N VAL A 380 17.03 24.34 13.82
CA VAL A 380 16.75 24.57 12.39
C VAL A 380 15.71 23.56 11.91
N ALA A 381 15.86 22.28 12.26
CA ALA A 381 14.90 21.24 11.91
C ALA A 381 13.52 21.51 12.55
N MET A 382 13.48 21.87 13.83
CA MET A 382 12.24 22.22 14.52
C MET A 382 11.54 23.41 13.87
N TYR A 383 12.28 24.44 13.46
CA TYR A 383 11.70 25.62 12.79
C TYR A 383 10.92 25.23 11.52
N TYR A 384 11.52 24.43 10.64
CA TYR A 384 10.86 24.02 9.38
C TYR A 384 9.83 22.90 9.56
N TRP A 385 9.83 22.22 10.71
CA TRP A 385 8.79 21.26 11.07
C TRP A 385 7.57 21.94 11.68
N LYS A 386 7.75 22.82 12.68
CA LYS A 386 6.64 23.39 13.46
C LYS A 386 5.90 24.53 12.76
N ASN A 387 6.49 25.16 11.75
CA ASN A 387 5.87 26.24 10.98
C ASN A 387 5.30 25.72 9.65
N ASP A 388 4.19 26.30 9.24
CA ASP A 388 3.60 26.04 7.92
C ASP A 388 4.41 26.77 6.84
N LEU A 389 5.11 25.99 6.00
CA LEU A 389 5.96 26.49 4.92
C LEU A 389 5.16 27.13 3.79
N ARG A 390 3.86 26.82 3.67
CA ARG A 390 2.98 27.27 2.59
C ARG A 390 1.58 27.59 3.11
N THR A 391 1.50 28.62 3.95
CA THR A 391 0.23 29.21 4.46
C THR A 391 -0.79 29.63 3.39
N ASP A 392 -0.39 29.68 2.11
CA ASP A 392 -1.28 29.91 0.96
C ASP A 392 -1.93 28.61 0.40
N LEU A 393 -1.58 27.44 0.92
CA LEU A 393 -2.17 26.14 0.58
C LEU A 393 -3.01 25.61 1.75
N ALA A 394 -3.93 24.69 1.45
CA ALA A 394 -4.69 24.02 2.50
C ALA A 394 -3.81 22.99 3.23
N ASN A 395 -3.97 22.91 4.56
CA ASN A 395 -3.24 21.96 5.40
C ASN A 395 -3.87 20.55 5.30
N VAL A 396 -3.48 19.81 4.26
CA VAL A 396 -3.97 18.45 3.95
C VAL A 396 -2.84 17.44 3.77
N VAL A 397 -1.66 17.72 4.33
CA VAL A 397 -0.60 16.71 4.38
C VAL A 397 -1.10 15.55 5.25
N ALA A 398 -0.94 14.31 4.79
CA ALA A 398 -1.39 13.15 5.55
C ALA A 398 -0.69 13.13 6.93
N ILE A 399 -1.42 12.76 7.98
CA ILE A 399 -0.84 12.47 9.29
C ILE A 399 -0.33 11.02 9.33
N SER A 400 0.69 10.74 10.14
CA SER A 400 1.12 9.36 10.43
C SER A 400 1.18 9.16 11.95
N LYS A 401 1.32 7.90 12.38
CA LYS A 401 1.59 7.60 13.80
C LYS A 401 2.86 8.31 14.32
N LYS A 402 3.83 8.56 13.43
CA LYS A 402 5.12 9.21 13.76
C LYS A 402 5.05 10.74 13.69
N SER A 403 4.22 11.30 12.81
CA SER A 403 4.11 12.75 12.60
C SER A 403 2.64 13.23 12.61
N PRO A 404 2.23 14.07 13.58
CA PRO A 404 0.90 14.67 13.63
C PRO A 404 0.73 15.86 12.66
N ALA A 405 1.75 16.18 11.87
CA ALA A 405 1.78 17.38 11.06
C ALA A 405 0.97 17.23 9.76
N PHE A 406 -0.15 17.95 9.70
CA PHE A 406 -1.02 18.03 8.52
C PHE A 406 -0.79 19.29 7.67
N TRP A 407 0.14 20.16 8.06
CA TRP A 407 0.55 21.35 7.32
C TRP A 407 1.78 21.08 6.45
N GLN A 408 2.13 22.02 5.55
CA GLN A 408 3.33 21.91 4.74
C GLN A 408 4.58 22.09 5.62
N HIS A 409 5.40 21.05 5.76
CA HIS A 409 6.57 21.02 6.66
C HIS A 409 7.75 20.27 6.04
N MET A 410 8.91 20.33 6.72
CA MET A 410 10.12 19.54 6.39
C MET A 410 10.44 18.53 7.50
N THR A 411 10.67 17.28 7.10
CA THR A 411 11.17 16.21 7.97
C THR A 411 12.65 15.94 7.68
N THR A 412 13.48 15.85 8.73
CA THR A 412 14.94 15.68 8.62
C THR A 412 15.36 14.29 9.06
N PHE A 413 16.16 13.61 8.23
CA PHE A 413 16.86 12.38 8.56
C PHE A 413 18.35 12.67 8.71
N GLY A 414 18.94 12.19 9.79
CA GLY A 414 20.37 12.32 10.07
C GLY A 414 21.12 11.03 9.74
N VAL A 415 22.21 11.13 8.98
CA VAL A 415 23.03 9.98 8.58
C VAL A 415 24.49 10.24 8.96
N GLY A 416 25.00 9.48 9.93
CA GLY A 416 26.41 9.54 10.33
C GLY A 416 27.25 8.47 9.62
N LEU A 417 28.43 8.81 9.10
CA LEU A 417 29.39 7.83 8.59
C LEU A 417 30.41 7.48 9.68
N GLY A 418 30.19 6.35 10.37
CA GLY A 418 31.09 5.85 11.42
C GLY A 418 31.25 6.76 12.64
N VAL A 419 30.25 7.58 12.97
CA VAL A 419 30.28 8.55 14.07
C VAL A 419 29.08 8.36 14.99
N PHE A 420 29.34 8.35 16.30
CA PHE A 420 28.33 8.09 17.32
C PHE A 420 28.35 9.17 18.39
N GLY A 421 27.16 9.59 18.82
CA GLY A 421 26.97 10.52 19.94
C GLY A 421 26.93 9.81 21.30
N ALA A 422 26.66 10.57 22.36
CA ALA A 422 26.51 10.04 23.72
C ALA A 422 25.06 9.60 24.05
N VAL A 423 24.07 10.08 23.29
CA VAL A 423 22.66 9.75 23.45
C VAL A 423 22.31 8.53 22.60
N ASP A 424 21.61 7.57 23.21
CA ASP A 424 21.11 6.39 22.53
C ASP A 424 19.95 6.75 21.57
N PRO A 425 20.08 6.49 20.26
CA PRO A 425 19.05 6.84 19.28
C PRO A 425 17.71 6.17 19.53
N ASP A 426 17.71 4.89 19.92
CA ASP A 426 16.48 4.12 20.13
C ASP A 426 15.71 4.66 21.34
N ALA A 427 16.41 4.99 22.41
CA ALA A 427 15.82 5.66 23.57
C ALA A 427 15.20 7.02 23.19
N ALA A 428 15.90 7.81 22.37
CA ALA A 428 15.42 9.13 21.95
C ALA A 428 14.15 9.07 21.08
N PHE A 429 14.06 8.11 20.14
CA PHE A 429 12.85 7.92 19.33
C PHE A 429 11.70 7.27 20.13
N ASN A 430 11.99 6.31 21.01
CA ASN A 430 10.98 5.70 21.89
C ASN A 430 10.36 6.72 22.87
N ALA A 431 11.11 7.75 23.26
CA ALA A 431 10.61 8.84 24.10
C ALA A 431 9.47 9.63 23.45
N ILE A 432 9.35 9.65 22.11
CA ILE A 432 8.29 10.37 21.39
C ILE A 432 6.90 9.85 21.77
N SER A 433 6.75 8.53 21.90
CA SER A 433 5.47 7.88 22.20
C SER A 433 5.26 7.66 23.69
N SER A 434 6.32 7.35 24.44
CA SER A 434 6.26 7.11 25.89
C SER A 434 6.14 8.40 26.71
N GLY A 435 6.63 9.53 26.20
CA GLY A 435 6.75 10.78 26.94
C GLY A 435 7.93 10.80 27.92
N ASP A 436 8.86 9.85 27.81
CA ASP A 436 10.08 9.79 28.62
C ASP A 436 10.97 11.02 28.39
N ALA A 437 11.70 11.41 29.42
CA ALA A 437 12.59 12.55 29.36
C ALA A 437 13.96 12.17 28.79
N ILE A 438 14.43 12.90 27.78
CA ILE A 438 15.79 12.83 27.23
C ILE A 438 16.58 14.07 27.67
N SER A 439 17.80 13.83 28.16
CA SER A 439 18.74 14.89 28.54
C SER A 439 19.72 15.15 27.41
N TRP A 440 19.41 16.11 26.55
CA TRP A 440 20.29 16.50 25.44
C TRP A 440 21.55 17.22 25.95
N PRO A 441 22.75 16.73 25.58
CA PRO A 441 23.99 17.40 25.95
C PRO A 441 24.19 18.67 25.11
N LYS A 442 24.79 19.71 25.70
CA LYS A 442 25.12 20.95 24.97
C LYS A 442 26.03 20.63 23.78
N PRO A 443 25.63 20.90 22.52
CA PRO A 443 26.39 20.48 21.34
C PRO A 443 27.82 21.03 21.29
N THR A 444 28.07 22.21 21.85
CA THR A 444 29.41 22.85 21.84
C THR A 444 30.32 22.44 23.00
N SER A 445 29.87 21.55 23.90
CA SER A 445 30.64 21.13 25.06
C SER A 445 31.63 19.99 24.77
N SER A 446 31.41 19.23 23.71
CA SER A 446 32.31 18.18 23.21
C SER A 446 31.97 17.90 21.74
N GLU A 447 32.93 17.39 20.97
CA GLU A 447 32.69 17.07 19.56
C GLU A 447 31.62 15.99 19.40
N VAL A 448 31.63 14.92 20.21
CA VAL A 448 30.62 13.84 20.16
C VAL A 448 29.18 14.35 20.35
N HIS A 449 28.99 15.44 21.10
CA HIS A 449 27.66 16.03 21.34
C HIS A 449 27.09 16.74 20.11
N LYS A 450 27.90 17.03 19.09
CA LYS A 450 27.40 17.55 17.81
C LYS A 450 26.74 16.47 16.96
N ILE A 451 27.05 15.19 17.21
CA ILE A 451 26.33 14.07 16.61
C ILE A 451 24.99 13.86 17.33
N ASP A 452 24.95 14.08 18.65
CA ASP A 452 23.68 14.10 19.41
C ASP A 452 22.74 15.21 18.89
N ASP A 453 23.28 16.37 18.50
CA ASP A 453 22.50 17.45 17.85
C ASP A 453 21.93 17.02 16.48
N LEU A 454 22.67 16.23 15.69
CA LEU A 454 22.15 15.66 14.45
C LEU A 454 21.01 14.66 14.70
N LEU A 455 21.14 13.81 15.73
CA LEU A 455 20.06 12.92 16.19
C LEU A 455 18.85 13.72 16.67
N HIS A 456 19.08 14.76 17.48
CA HIS A 456 18.03 15.62 18.01
C HIS A 456 17.28 16.36 16.90
N ALA A 457 17.96 16.79 15.83
CA ALA A 457 17.32 17.34 14.63
C ALA A 457 16.37 16.35 13.94
N ALA A 458 16.74 15.06 13.89
CA ALA A 458 15.87 14.02 13.37
C ALA A 458 14.64 13.80 14.27
N VAL A 459 14.83 13.75 15.60
CA VAL A 459 13.75 13.64 16.59
C VAL A 459 12.80 14.85 16.50
N ASN A 460 13.33 16.07 16.43
CA ASN A 460 12.57 17.32 16.37
C ASN A 460 11.67 17.43 15.15
N SER A 461 12.02 16.77 14.05
CA SER A 461 11.24 16.79 12.82
C SER A 461 10.50 15.48 12.54
N ARG A 462 10.58 14.51 13.48
CA ARG A 462 9.95 13.17 13.39
C ARG A 462 10.47 12.34 12.22
N GLY A 463 11.76 12.50 11.89
CA GLY A 463 12.46 11.70 10.88
C GLY A 463 13.10 10.46 11.48
N GLY A 464 14.34 10.16 11.06
CA GLY A 464 15.09 8.99 11.48
C GLY A 464 16.59 9.26 11.54
N PHE A 465 17.32 8.39 12.22
CA PHE A 465 18.77 8.51 12.38
C PHE A 465 19.43 7.13 12.29
N PHE A 466 20.59 7.06 11.63
CA PHE A 466 21.50 5.94 11.80
C PHE A 466 22.95 6.40 11.64
N SER A 467 23.87 5.60 12.16
CA SER A 467 25.27 5.69 11.76
C SER A 467 25.86 4.32 11.43
N ALA A 468 26.58 4.25 10.32
CA ALA A 468 27.24 3.04 9.85
C ALA A 468 28.62 3.40 9.27
N SER A 469 29.61 2.54 9.51
CA SER A 469 30.96 2.67 8.93
C SER A 469 31.17 1.75 7.73
N GLU A 470 30.48 0.61 7.69
CA GLU A 470 30.60 -0.38 6.63
C GLU A 470 29.70 0.00 5.44
N PRO A 471 30.20 -0.10 4.18
CA PRO A 471 29.45 0.32 3.00
C PRO A 471 28.07 -0.35 2.84
N ASP A 472 27.98 -1.66 3.08
CA ASP A 472 26.73 -2.41 2.90
C ASP A 472 25.70 -2.07 3.98
N VAL A 473 26.15 -1.94 5.23
CA VAL A 473 25.29 -1.51 6.35
C VAL A 473 24.79 -0.08 6.10
N PHE A 474 25.67 0.80 5.61
CA PHE A 474 25.29 2.15 5.22
C PHE A 474 24.27 2.16 4.08
N ALA A 475 24.50 1.37 3.03
CA ALA A 475 23.60 1.24 1.88
C ALA A 475 22.22 0.76 2.32
N ASN A 476 22.16 -0.34 3.07
CA ASN A 476 20.92 -0.93 3.54
C ASN A 476 20.15 0.05 4.45
N LYS A 477 20.82 0.68 5.42
CA LYS A 477 20.16 1.62 6.33
C LYS A 477 19.71 2.91 5.65
N LEU A 478 20.44 3.38 4.64
CA LEU A 478 19.97 4.49 3.81
C LEU A 478 18.80 4.05 2.92
N GLY A 479 18.83 2.83 2.37
CA GLY A 479 17.73 2.20 1.65
C GLY A 479 16.45 2.13 2.51
N ASP A 480 16.55 1.66 3.76
CA ASP A 480 15.45 1.61 4.75
C ASP A 480 14.82 3.01 4.95
N ILE A 481 15.65 4.06 5.05
CA ILE A 481 15.17 5.44 5.17
C ILE A 481 14.46 5.89 3.90
N LEU A 482 15.03 5.65 2.72
CA LEU A 482 14.44 6.04 1.45
C LEU A 482 13.13 5.29 1.20
N GLN A 483 13.04 4.02 1.60
CA GLN A 483 11.83 3.21 1.55
C GLN A 483 10.78 3.70 2.54
N THR A 484 11.19 4.09 3.76
CA THR A 484 10.29 4.76 4.71
C THR A 484 9.71 6.03 4.10
N ILE A 485 10.55 6.87 3.47
CA ILE A 485 10.14 8.09 2.77
C ILE A 485 9.19 7.76 1.61
N ALA A 486 9.48 6.74 0.81
CA ALA A 486 8.66 6.30 -0.30
C ALA A 486 7.29 5.81 0.20
N ASN A 487 7.25 4.99 1.24
CA ASN A 487 6.01 4.50 1.86
C ASN A 487 5.20 5.62 2.49
N GLU A 488 5.86 6.54 3.20
CA GLU A 488 5.20 7.74 3.71
C GLU A 488 4.71 8.68 2.59
N SER A 489 5.29 8.66 1.39
CA SER A 489 4.77 9.40 0.23
C SER A 489 3.61 8.69 -0.47
N LYS A 490 3.54 7.36 -0.39
CA LYS A 490 2.34 6.58 -0.75
C LYS A 490 1.19 6.83 0.24
N SER A 491 1.50 7.30 1.46
CA SER A 491 0.51 7.63 2.50
C SER A 491 -0.39 8.81 2.14
N SER A 492 0.08 9.73 1.28
CA SER A 492 -0.76 10.81 0.75
C SER A 492 -1.77 10.31 -0.31
N ALA A 493 -1.54 9.11 -0.87
CA ALA A 493 -2.45 8.45 -1.81
C ALA A 493 -3.25 7.28 -1.18
N SER A 494 -2.99 6.91 0.09
CA SER A 494 -3.63 5.78 0.77
C SER A 494 -4.85 6.23 1.55
N SER A 495 -5.99 6.15 0.89
CA SER A 495 -7.30 6.18 1.50
C SER A 495 -7.45 4.95 2.42
N VAL A 496 -7.87 5.10 3.69
CA VAL A 496 -8.39 3.96 4.48
C VAL A 496 -9.67 3.48 3.81
N ALA A 497 -9.53 2.68 2.76
CA ALA A 497 -10.65 2.41 1.90
C ALA A 497 -11.61 1.47 2.61
N ALA A 498 -12.82 1.96 2.84
CA ALA A 498 -13.83 1.21 3.54
C ALA A 498 -14.73 0.49 2.52
N ASN A 499 -14.85 -0.82 2.66
CA ASN A 499 -15.40 -1.68 1.61
C ASN A 499 -16.93 -1.72 1.64
N SER A 500 -17.54 -1.87 2.81
CA SER A 500 -19.00 -1.85 2.97
C SER A 500 -19.44 -1.73 4.42
N THR A 501 -20.70 -1.32 4.59
CA THR A 501 -21.43 -1.31 5.86
C THR A 501 -22.47 -2.41 5.86
N ARG A 502 -22.46 -3.26 6.90
CA ARG A 502 -23.48 -4.30 7.10
C ARG A 502 -24.14 -4.16 8.46
N LEU A 503 -25.43 -4.49 8.52
CA LEU A 503 -26.26 -4.36 9.72
C LEU A 503 -26.72 -5.73 10.22
N ASP A 504 -26.70 -5.89 11.54
CA ASP A 504 -27.50 -6.90 12.25
C ASP A 504 -28.91 -6.34 12.57
N SER A 505 -29.86 -7.25 12.75
CA SER A 505 -31.17 -7.07 13.37
C SER A 505 -31.16 -6.33 14.73
N GLY A 506 -29.99 -6.21 15.39
CA GLY A 506 -29.81 -5.71 16.75
C GLY A 506 -28.97 -4.44 16.95
N THR A 507 -28.84 -3.53 15.96
CA THR A 507 -28.21 -2.17 16.05
C THR A 507 -26.69 -2.05 15.92
N LEU A 508 -25.99 -3.01 15.30
CA LEU A 508 -24.55 -2.89 15.00
C LEU A 508 -24.29 -2.65 13.51
N ILE A 509 -23.33 -1.77 13.21
CA ILE A 509 -22.75 -1.57 11.87
C ILE A 509 -21.36 -2.17 11.83
N TYR A 510 -21.13 -3.06 10.86
CA TYR A 510 -19.82 -3.63 10.58
C TYR A 510 -19.20 -2.91 9.40
N GLN A 511 -18.00 -2.37 9.59
CA GLN A 511 -17.21 -1.69 8.59
C GLN A 511 -15.94 -2.48 8.33
N ALA A 512 -15.75 -2.96 7.10
CA ALA A 512 -14.45 -3.44 6.64
C ALA A 512 -13.65 -2.31 6.00
N SER A 513 -12.32 -2.32 6.21
CA SER A 513 -11.42 -1.34 5.60
C SER A 513 -10.04 -1.94 5.34
N PHE A 514 -9.24 -1.28 4.48
CA PHE A 514 -7.83 -1.61 4.30
C PHE A 514 -6.90 -0.40 4.37
N ASN A 515 -5.63 -0.67 4.61
CA ASN A 515 -4.53 0.28 4.56
C ASN A 515 -3.55 -0.13 3.44
N SER A 516 -3.49 0.64 2.36
CA SER A 516 -2.60 0.36 1.21
C SER A 516 -1.11 0.63 1.45
N LEU A 517 -0.74 1.17 2.60
CA LEU A 517 0.67 1.27 2.99
C LEU A 517 1.23 -0.06 3.45
N GLU A 518 0.43 -0.75 4.25
CA GLU A 518 0.83 -1.96 4.96
C GLU A 518 0.16 -3.19 4.36
N TRP A 519 -0.77 -3.01 3.41
CA TRP A 519 -1.65 -4.05 2.87
C TRP A 519 -2.30 -4.88 3.98
N SER A 520 -2.86 -4.16 4.94
CA SER A 520 -3.54 -4.71 6.11
C SER A 520 -5.02 -4.38 6.10
N GLY A 521 -5.83 -5.28 6.65
CA GLY A 521 -7.27 -5.13 6.76
C GLY A 521 -7.72 -4.92 8.20
N ARG A 522 -8.96 -4.45 8.33
CA ARG A 522 -9.60 -4.20 9.62
C ARG A 522 -11.11 -4.35 9.49
N ILE A 523 -11.75 -4.95 10.48
CA ILE A 523 -13.20 -4.90 10.66
C ILE A 523 -13.51 -4.27 12.00
N VAL A 524 -14.41 -3.28 12.00
CA VAL A 524 -14.87 -2.59 13.20
C VAL A 524 -16.39 -2.72 13.30
N ALA A 525 -16.88 -2.99 14.50
CA ALA A 525 -18.30 -2.88 14.82
C ALA A 525 -18.60 -1.60 15.59
N TYR A 526 -19.60 -0.86 15.16
CA TYR A 526 -20.11 0.31 15.86
C TYR A 526 -21.53 0.03 16.34
N SER A 527 -21.89 0.54 17.51
CA SER A 527 -23.29 0.57 17.95
C SER A 527 -23.96 1.87 17.54
N LEU A 528 -25.30 1.83 17.42
CA LEU A 528 -26.09 2.98 17.00
C LEU A 528 -26.84 3.60 18.18
N ASN A 529 -26.89 4.94 18.20
CA ASN A 529 -27.78 5.70 19.05
C ASN A 529 -29.21 5.71 18.48
N GLY A 530 -30.18 6.05 19.33
CA GLY A 530 -31.59 6.15 18.93
C GLY A 530 -31.88 7.24 17.91
N ASP A 531 -30.95 8.18 17.71
CA ASP A 531 -30.99 9.26 16.71
C ASP A 531 -30.20 8.91 15.43
N GLY A 532 -29.72 7.67 15.30
CA GLY A 532 -28.97 7.20 14.14
C GLY A 532 -27.46 7.52 14.16
N SER A 533 -26.96 8.31 15.12
CA SER A 533 -25.53 8.57 15.26
C SER A 533 -24.75 7.33 15.71
N LEU A 534 -23.45 7.29 15.41
CA LEU A 534 -22.55 6.20 15.84
C LEU A 534 -22.05 6.42 17.27
N ASN A 535 -21.98 5.35 18.04
CA ASN A 535 -21.23 5.28 19.30
C ASN A 535 -19.79 4.82 19.07
N ASP A 536 -19.03 4.73 20.16
CA ASP A 536 -17.71 4.08 20.16
C ASP A 536 -17.75 2.68 19.57
N ALA A 537 -16.63 2.29 18.96
CA ALA A 537 -16.44 0.94 18.43
C ALA A 537 -16.64 -0.09 19.55
N VAL A 538 -17.55 -1.04 19.31
CA VAL A 538 -17.84 -2.17 20.21
C VAL A 538 -16.68 -3.15 20.22
N TRP A 539 -16.14 -3.45 19.04
CA TRP A 539 -14.94 -4.25 18.88
C TRP A 539 -14.23 -3.88 17.58
N ASP A 540 -12.96 -4.27 17.51
CA ASP A 540 -12.05 -3.95 16.42
C ASP A 540 -11.08 -5.11 16.25
N THR A 541 -10.99 -5.69 15.04
CA THR A 541 -10.11 -6.83 14.78
C THR A 541 -8.64 -6.54 15.08
N ASN A 542 -8.23 -5.27 14.98
CA ASN A 542 -6.84 -4.86 15.25
C ASN A 542 -6.53 -4.76 16.76
N LYS A 543 -7.54 -4.94 17.62
CA LYS A 543 -7.41 -4.98 19.09
C LYS A 543 -7.62 -6.39 19.65
N GLY A 544 -7.02 -7.39 18.98
CA GLY A 544 -7.06 -8.80 19.43
C GLY A 544 -8.16 -9.65 18.80
N GLY A 545 -8.64 -9.30 17.61
CA GLY A 545 -9.64 -10.11 16.88
C GLY A 545 -9.05 -11.37 16.22
N ILE A 546 -7.75 -11.41 15.96
CA ILE A 546 -7.07 -12.60 15.42
C ILE A 546 -6.42 -13.40 16.56
N PRO A 547 -6.79 -14.69 16.77
CA PRO A 547 -6.15 -15.54 17.76
C PRO A 547 -4.65 -15.77 17.49
N ALA A 548 -3.91 -16.20 18.51
CA ALA A 548 -2.52 -16.63 18.35
C ALA A 548 -2.40 -17.79 17.33
N ALA A 549 -1.27 -17.84 16.61
CA ALA A 549 -1.07 -18.75 15.48
C ALA A 549 -1.44 -20.22 15.76
N ASP A 550 -1.08 -20.75 16.93
CA ASP A 550 -1.38 -22.15 17.30
C ASP A 550 -2.86 -22.39 17.64
N SER A 551 -3.61 -21.33 17.98
CA SER A 551 -5.04 -21.41 18.35
C SER A 551 -5.98 -21.10 17.18
N ARG A 552 -5.47 -20.65 16.03
CA ARG A 552 -6.32 -20.33 14.87
C ARG A 552 -6.88 -21.59 14.21
N ASN A 553 -8.18 -21.56 13.95
CA ASN A 553 -8.88 -22.59 13.21
C ASN A 553 -8.88 -22.26 11.72
N ILE A 554 -7.84 -22.72 11.02
CA ILE A 554 -7.65 -22.48 9.59
C ILE A 554 -7.67 -23.83 8.89
N ILE A 555 -8.47 -23.95 7.84
CA ILE A 555 -8.50 -25.13 6.99
C ILE A 555 -8.11 -24.74 5.56
N THR A 556 -7.71 -25.72 4.76
CA THR A 556 -7.35 -25.52 3.35
C THR A 556 -7.90 -26.65 2.50
N GLY A 557 -8.35 -26.33 1.29
CA GLY A 557 -8.66 -27.36 0.30
C GLY A 557 -7.41 -28.17 -0.05
N VAL A 558 -7.56 -29.44 -0.40
CA VAL A 558 -6.43 -30.30 -0.81
C VAL A 558 -6.67 -30.80 -2.22
N GLY A 559 -5.80 -30.38 -3.14
CA GLY A 559 -5.88 -30.76 -4.55
C GLY A 559 -4.91 -29.98 -5.41
N ASP A 560 -5.09 -30.09 -6.72
CA ASP A 560 -4.31 -29.35 -7.70
C ASP A 560 -5.14 -28.18 -8.28
N GLN A 561 -4.43 -27.15 -8.74
CA GLN A 561 -5.02 -26.05 -9.49
C GLN A 561 -5.90 -26.56 -10.65
N GLN A 562 -6.95 -25.81 -10.96
CA GLN A 562 -7.79 -26.06 -12.14
C GLN A 562 -8.55 -27.40 -12.12
N THR A 563 -8.81 -27.93 -10.93
CA THR A 563 -9.61 -29.14 -10.71
C THR A 563 -10.75 -28.88 -9.72
N LEU A 564 -11.76 -29.76 -9.72
CA LEU A 564 -12.77 -29.77 -8.66
C LEU A 564 -12.15 -30.40 -7.41
N VAL A 565 -12.14 -29.66 -6.31
CA VAL A 565 -11.59 -30.09 -5.02
C VAL A 565 -12.74 -30.33 -4.05
N ASN A 566 -12.78 -31.51 -3.42
CA ASN A 566 -13.87 -31.93 -2.51
C ASN A 566 -13.35 -32.38 -1.13
N THR A 567 -12.08 -32.14 -0.83
CA THR A 567 -11.44 -32.51 0.43
C THR A 567 -10.67 -31.33 0.99
N ALA A 568 -10.65 -31.21 2.32
CA ALA A 568 -9.88 -30.21 3.05
C ALA A 568 -9.19 -30.83 4.26
N VAL A 569 -8.18 -30.14 4.77
CA VAL A 569 -7.45 -30.48 6.00
C VAL A 569 -7.20 -29.24 6.83
N ASP A 570 -6.89 -29.41 8.12
CA ASP A 570 -6.46 -28.31 8.97
C ASP A 570 -5.10 -27.79 8.48
N PHE A 571 -4.97 -26.48 8.30
CA PHE A 571 -3.75 -25.84 7.81
C PHE A 571 -2.73 -25.67 8.94
N THR A 572 -2.11 -26.78 9.37
CA THR A 572 -1.17 -26.81 10.51
C THR A 572 0.13 -27.51 10.14
N LEU A 573 1.21 -27.27 10.90
CA LEU A 573 2.48 -27.96 10.71
C LEU A 573 2.36 -29.50 10.82
N ALA A 574 1.48 -29.99 11.69
CA ALA A 574 1.21 -31.42 11.86
C ALA A 574 0.55 -32.05 10.62
N LYS A 575 -0.12 -31.23 9.81
CA LYS A 575 -0.84 -31.61 8.59
C LYS A 575 -0.10 -31.29 7.30
N TRP A 576 1.18 -30.87 7.38
CA TRP A 576 2.02 -30.61 6.22
C TRP A 576 2.03 -31.77 5.21
N GLY A 577 2.14 -33.02 5.71
CA GLY A 577 2.17 -34.21 4.86
C GLY A 577 0.84 -34.55 4.19
N ASP A 578 -0.27 -33.96 4.65
CA ASP A 578 -1.61 -34.15 4.10
C ASP A 578 -1.92 -33.14 2.97
N LEU A 579 -1.07 -32.12 2.76
CA LEU A 579 -1.17 -31.19 1.63
C LEU A 579 -0.73 -31.87 0.32
N SER A 580 -1.27 -31.43 -0.82
CA SER A 580 -0.85 -31.96 -2.13
C SER A 580 0.62 -31.60 -2.43
N ALA A 581 1.26 -32.34 -3.33
CA ALA A 581 2.64 -32.09 -3.72
C ALA A 581 2.82 -30.70 -4.36
N SER A 582 1.83 -30.23 -5.14
CA SER A 582 1.82 -28.89 -5.73
C SER A 582 1.71 -27.81 -4.66
N GLN A 583 0.80 -27.96 -3.69
CA GLN A 583 0.65 -27.03 -2.57
C GLN A 583 1.90 -26.95 -1.69
N GLN A 584 2.55 -28.08 -1.42
CA GLN A 584 3.83 -28.09 -0.71
C GLN A 584 4.93 -27.39 -1.53
N SER A 585 4.92 -27.54 -2.86
CA SER A 585 5.86 -26.87 -3.76
C SER A 585 5.65 -25.35 -3.77
N ASP A 586 4.40 -24.89 -3.84
CA ASP A 586 4.05 -23.47 -3.83
C ASP A 586 4.46 -22.80 -2.52
N LEU A 587 4.20 -23.45 -1.37
CA LEU A 587 4.68 -22.98 -0.06
C LEU A 587 6.21 -22.93 0.05
N ARG A 588 6.91 -23.84 -0.63
CA ARG A 588 8.37 -23.88 -0.62
C ARG A 588 8.99 -22.81 -1.53
N ALA A 589 8.32 -22.42 -2.60
CA ALA A 589 8.85 -21.47 -3.59
C ALA A 589 10.27 -21.84 -4.10
N GLY A 590 10.54 -23.15 -4.27
CA GLY A 590 11.86 -23.65 -4.68
C GLY A 590 12.86 -23.89 -3.54
N GLU A 591 12.53 -23.52 -2.31
CA GLU A 591 13.40 -23.66 -1.13
C GLU A 591 13.21 -25.00 -0.40
N ALA A 592 13.86 -25.18 0.75
CA ALA A 592 13.74 -26.39 1.56
C ALA A 592 12.37 -26.47 2.28
N VAL A 593 12.05 -27.68 2.79
CA VAL A 593 10.75 -27.95 3.43
C VAL A 593 10.59 -27.15 4.73
N SER A 594 11.69 -26.85 5.42
CA SER A 594 11.72 -25.99 6.60
C SER A 594 11.17 -24.59 6.31
N GLU A 595 11.51 -24.03 5.16
CA GLU A 595 11.13 -22.70 4.71
C GLU A 595 9.65 -22.67 4.35
N GLY A 596 9.17 -23.68 3.63
CA GLY A 596 7.73 -23.83 3.37
C GLY A 596 6.91 -23.98 4.65
N LYS A 597 7.42 -24.70 5.65
CA LYS A 597 6.80 -24.78 6.98
C LYS A 597 6.84 -23.46 7.73
N ALA A 598 7.92 -22.67 7.61
CA ALA A 598 8.01 -21.34 8.19
C ALA A 598 6.98 -20.38 7.56
N ARG A 599 6.79 -20.44 6.23
CA ARG A 599 5.73 -19.67 5.54
C ARG A 599 4.33 -20.08 5.99
N LEU A 600 4.08 -21.38 6.15
CA LEU A 600 2.82 -21.88 6.73
C LEU A 600 2.57 -21.27 8.11
N SER A 601 3.56 -21.31 9.01
CA SER A 601 3.44 -20.69 10.34
C SER A 601 3.20 -19.19 10.25
N TRP A 602 3.90 -18.49 9.35
CA TRP A 602 3.71 -17.06 9.13
C TRP A 602 2.29 -16.72 8.68
N MET A 603 1.70 -17.49 7.76
CA MET A 603 0.31 -17.32 7.32
C MET A 603 -0.69 -17.54 8.47
N ARG A 604 -0.37 -18.45 9.39
CA ARG A 604 -1.16 -18.62 10.62
C ARG A 604 -1.01 -17.42 11.57
N GLY A 605 -0.04 -16.54 11.38
CA GLY A 605 0.19 -15.35 12.20
C GLY A 605 1.38 -15.46 13.13
N ASP A 606 2.28 -16.43 12.91
CA ASP A 606 3.58 -16.47 13.60
C ASP A 606 4.48 -15.35 13.08
N ASN A 607 5.11 -14.60 13.99
CA ASN A 607 5.95 -13.45 13.65
C ASN A 607 7.45 -13.70 13.87
N THR A 608 7.87 -14.95 14.14
CA THR A 608 9.26 -15.28 14.51
C THR A 608 10.28 -14.87 13.45
N TYR A 609 9.90 -14.91 12.17
CA TYR A 609 10.77 -14.61 11.03
C TYR A 609 10.47 -13.29 10.33
N GLU A 610 9.60 -12.46 10.92
CA GLU A 610 9.31 -11.13 10.37
C GLU A 610 10.54 -10.21 10.50
N GLY A 611 10.79 -9.41 9.46
CA GLY A 611 11.94 -8.49 9.37
C GLY A 611 13.29 -9.16 9.11
N SER A 612 13.35 -10.49 9.07
CA SER A 612 14.58 -11.26 8.80
C SER A 612 14.47 -12.15 7.57
N LYS A 613 13.34 -12.82 7.38
CA LYS A 613 13.06 -13.65 6.20
C LYS A 613 11.73 -13.30 5.53
N PHE A 614 10.74 -12.93 6.33
CA PHE A 614 9.42 -12.56 5.84
C PHE A 614 9.13 -11.09 6.15
N ARG A 615 8.24 -10.50 5.35
CA ARG A 615 7.75 -9.13 5.57
C ARG A 615 7.16 -8.96 6.97
N GLU A 616 7.44 -7.82 7.58
CA GLU A 616 6.88 -7.43 8.88
C GLU A 616 5.42 -6.99 8.74
N ARG A 617 4.57 -7.44 9.67
CA ARG A 617 3.16 -7.09 9.72
C ARG A 617 2.83 -6.33 10.99
N THR A 618 2.21 -5.16 10.83
CA THR A 618 1.64 -4.39 11.93
C THR A 618 0.35 -5.02 12.47
N THR A 619 -0.40 -5.72 11.62
CA THR A 619 -1.61 -6.48 11.95
C THR A 619 -1.70 -7.74 11.08
N ILE A 620 -2.29 -8.80 11.61
CA ILE A 620 -2.29 -10.12 10.94
C ILE A 620 -3.31 -10.22 9.80
N LEU A 621 -4.46 -9.55 9.92
CA LEU A 621 -5.51 -9.59 8.89
C LEU A 621 -5.05 -8.85 7.63
N GLY A 622 -5.10 -9.51 6.48
CA GLY A 622 -4.81 -8.92 5.18
C GLY A 622 -5.86 -7.90 4.72
N ASP A 623 -5.52 -7.08 3.74
CA ASP A 623 -6.42 -6.05 3.20
C ASP A 623 -7.73 -6.63 2.62
N ILE A 624 -8.82 -5.88 2.81
CA ILE A 624 -10.18 -6.21 2.34
C ILE A 624 -10.62 -5.14 1.33
N ILE A 625 -10.40 -5.39 0.02
CA ILE A 625 -10.59 -4.39 -1.04
C ILE A 625 -11.95 -4.51 -1.73
N ASN A 626 -12.28 -5.70 -2.28
CA ASN A 626 -13.52 -5.90 -3.03
C ASN A 626 -14.53 -6.81 -2.31
N SER A 627 -14.13 -7.48 -1.23
CA SER A 627 -15.00 -8.40 -0.47
C SER A 627 -15.88 -7.71 0.59
N ASP A 628 -17.19 -7.71 0.37
CA ASP A 628 -18.16 -7.18 1.33
C ASP A 628 -18.40 -8.14 2.50
N PRO A 629 -18.29 -7.72 3.77
CA PRO A 629 -18.60 -8.58 4.91
C PRO A 629 -20.07 -9.04 4.91
N PHE A 630 -20.27 -10.35 4.98
CA PHE A 630 -21.60 -10.96 5.03
C PHE A 630 -21.96 -11.38 6.45
N PHE A 631 -22.95 -10.69 7.02
CA PHE A 631 -23.53 -11.04 8.32
C PHE A 631 -24.49 -12.23 8.21
N VAL A 632 -24.32 -13.21 9.09
CA VAL A 632 -25.19 -14.37 9.29
C VAL A 632 -25.64 -14.38 10.73
N GLY A 633 -26.88 -13.98 10.97
CA GLY A 633 -27.53 -14.02 12.26
C GLY A 633 -28.23 -15.35 12.54
N SER A 634 -29.16 -15.28 13.46
CA SER A 634 -29.91 -16.43 13.98
C SER A 634 -31.38 -16.48 13.52
N ASN A 635 -31.88 -15.42 12.89
CA ASN A 635 -33.31 -15.22 12.63
C ASN A 635 -33.67 -15.03 11.14
N GLU A 636 -32.72 -15.17 10.21
CA GLU A 636 -33.02 -15.04 8.78
C GLU A 636 -33.97 -16.16 8.34
N ASN A 637 -35.11 -15.74 7.79
CA ASN A 637 -36.12 -16.61 7.21
C ASN A 637 -36.31 -16.23 5.74
N TYR A 638 -35.91 -17.12 4.83
CA TYR A 638 -36.03 -16.89 3.38
C TYR A 638 -37.41 -17.29 2.82
N GLY A 639 -38.35 -17.66 3.69
CA GLY A 639 -39.71 -18.06 3.32
C GLY A 639 -39.81 -19.46 2.72
N TYR A 640 -38.77 -20.30 2.87
CA TYR A 640 -38.72 -21.64 2.29
C TYR A 640 -39.75 -22.63 2.86
N SER A 641 -40.50 -22.25 3.89
CA SER A 641 -41.70 -23.00 4.33
C SER A 641 -42.76 -23.16 3.24
N LYS A 642 -42.69 -22.37 2.16
CA LYS A 642 -43.56 -22.47 0.98
C LYS A 642 -43.16 -23.58 0.00
N LEU A 643 -41.93 -24.09 0.08
CA LEU A 643 -41.47 -25.16 -0.80
C LEU A 643 -42.31 -26.43 -0.58
N PRO A 644 -42.49 -27.27 -1.61
CA PRO A 644 -43.31 -28.47 -1.50
C PRO A 644 -42.67 -29.54 -0.61
N GLY A 645 -43.52 -30.41 -0.04
CA GLY A 645 -43.08 -31.65 0.60
C GLY A 645 -42.32 -31.49 1.92
N LEU A 646 -41.42 -32.44 2.20
CA LEU A 646 -40.62 -32.47 3.44
C LEU A 646 -39.65 -31.28 3.53
N GLU A 647 -39.14 -30.83 2.38
CA GLU A 647 -38.24 -29.68 2.26
C GLU A 647 -38.87 -28.44 2.90
N GLY A 648 -40.04 -27.97 2.45
CA GLY A 648 -40.67 -26.80 3.04
C GLY A 648 -41.23 -27.04 4.44
N SER A 649 -41.88 -28.18 4.68
CA SER A 649 -42.50 -28.47 5.99
C SER A 649 -41.50 -28.59 7.14
N SER A 650 -40.25 -28.97 6.87
CA SER A 650 -39.18 -29.06 7.89
C SER A 650 -38.45 -27.74 8.17
N TYR A 651 -38.62 -26.71 7.33
CA TYR A 651 -37.86 -25.46 7.45
C TYR A 651 -38.18 -24.68 8.74
N VAL A 652 -39.42 -24.75 9.22
CA VAL A 652 -39.81 -24.09 10.49
C VAL A 652 -39.06 -24.67 11.68
N SER A 653 -38.83 -25.98 11.70
CA SER A 653 -38.01 -26.64 12.72
C SER A 653 -36.56 -26.21 12.64
N PHE A 654 -36.03 -26.07 11.41
CA PHE A 654 -34.68 -25.54 11.20
C PHE A 654 -34.53 -24.10 11.70
N LEU A 655 -35.49 -23.21 11.40
CA LEU A 655 -35.50 -21.83 11.91
C LEU A 655 -35.52 -21.78 13.44
N THR A 656 -36.26 -22.70 14.07
CA THR A 656 -36.30 -22.80 15.54
C THR A 656 -34.93 -23.18 16.12
N ALA A 657 -34.20 -24.08 15.46
CA ALA A 657 -32.84 -24.45 15.86
C ALA A 657 -31.82 -23.33 15.55
N LYS A 658 -31.99 -22.64 14.41
CA LYS A 658 -31.13 -21.53 13.98
C LYS A 658 -31.15 -20.35 14.96
N ALA A 659 -32.27 -20.12 15.65
CA ALA A 659 -32.45 -19.02 16.59
C ALA A 659 -31.42 -18.99 17.75
N SER A 660 -30.83 -20.13 18.12
CA SER A 660 -29.79 -20.20 19.17
C SER A 660 -28.36 -20.16 18.65
N ARG A 661 -28.15 -19.98 17.34
CA ARG A 661 -26.83 -20.00 16.71
C ARG A 661 -26.06 -18.71 16.95
N MET A 662 -24.75 -18.83 17.19
CA MET A 662 -23.83 -17.69 17.26
C MET A 662 -23.85 -16.90 15.94
N PRO A 663 -24.12 -15.58 15.97
CA PRO A 663 -24.03 -14.72 14.80
C PRO A 663 -22.58 -14.59 14.30
N MET A 664 -22.40 -14.62 12.98
CA MET A 664 -21.10 -14.63 12.31
C MET A 664 -21.00 -13.55 11.23
N ILE A 665 -19.78 -13.11 10.94
CA ILE A 665 -19.44 -12.25 9.80
C ILE A 665 -18.39 -12.99 8.97
N TYR A 666 -18.64 -13.14 7.67
CA TYR A 666 -17.68 -13.75 6.75
C TYR A 666 -17.18 -12.72 5.74
N VAL A 667 -15.88 -12.74 5.43
CA VAL A 667 -15.27 -11.83 4.45
C VAL A 667 -13.99 -12.45 3.84
N GLY A 668 -13.72 -12.16 2.58
CA GLY A 668 -12.44 -12.50 1.93
C GLY A 668 -11.39 -11.42 2.18
N ALA A 669 -10.15 -11.83 2.41
CA ALA A 669 -9.01 -10.94 2.58
C ALA A 669 -7.81 -11.40 1.72
N ASN A 670 -6.99 -10.44 1.31
CA ASN A 670 -5.86 -10.68 0.42
C ASN A 670 -4.61 -11.26 1.10
N ASP A 671 -4.69 -11.62 2.39
CA ASP A 671 -3.76 -12.56 3.03
C ASP A 671 -3.99 -14.02 2.59
N GLY A 672 -4.92 -14.25 1.65
CA GLY A 672 -5.17 -15.52 1.01
C GLY A 672 -6.31 -16.32 1.63
N MET A 673 -7.11 -15.70 2.51
CA MET A 673 -8.11 -16.40 3.31
C MET A 673 -9.52 -15.79 3.16
N LEU A 674 -10.53 -16.66 3.21
CA LEU A 674 -11.85 -16.27 3.70
C LEU A 674 -11.84 -16.38 5.23
N HIS A 675 -12.19 -15.32 5.94
CA HIS A 675 -12.30 -15.29 7.40
C HIS A 675 -13.75 -15.33 7.86
N GLY A 676 -13.98 -15.92 9.03
CA GLY A 676 -15.25 -15.94 9.76
C GLY A 676 -15.08 -15.44 11.19
N PHE A 677 -15.69 -14.31 11.54
CA PHE A 677 -15.62 -13.66 12.84
C PHE A 677 -16.92 -13.82 13.62
N SER A 678 -16.84 -13.93 14.95
CA SER A 678 -18.01 -13.73 15.80
C SER A 678 -18.51 -12.30 15.63
N ALA A 679 -19.78 -12.14 15.26
CA ALA A 679 -20.36 -10.81 15.09
C ALA A 679 -20.50 -10.04 16.42
N GLU A 680 -20.50 -10.77 17.53
CA GLU A 680 -20.61 -10.22 18.89
C GLU A 680 -19.27 -9.69 19.42
N THR A 681 -18.16 -10.38 19.11
CA THR A 681 -16.86 -10.09 19.75
C THR A 681 -15.76 -9.66 18.79
N GLY A 682 -15.96 -9.79 17.47
CA GLY A 682 -14.91 -9.54 16.47
C GLY A 682 -13.78 -10.56 16.45
N VAL A 683 -13.89 -11.64 17.23
CA VAL A 683 -12.86 -12.69 17.30
C VAL A 683 -13.06 -13.69 16.17
N GLU A 684 -12.02 -13.96 15.42
CA GLU A 684 -12.00 -14.97 14.36
C GLU A 684 -12.28 -16.36 14.94
N LYS A 685 -13.22 -17.08 14.31
CA LYS A 685 -13.61 -18.46 14.67
C LYS A 685 -13.19 -19.48 13.62
N PHE A 686 -12.93 -19.02 12.40
CA PHE A 686 -12.68 -19.88 11.26
C PHE A 686 -12.00 -19.10 10.14
N ALA A 687 -11.11 -19.76 9.39
CA ALA A 687 -10.65 -19.28 8.09
C ALA A 687 -10.45 -20.43 7.09
N TYR A 688 -10.59 -20.12 5.81
CA TYR A 688 -10.42 -21.05 4.68
C TYR A 688 -9.42 -20.51 3.66
N ILE A 689 -8.42 -21.31 3.29
CA ILE A 689 -7.49 -21.04 2.20
C ILE A 689 -7.93 -21.86 0.97
N PRO A 690 -8.36 -21.21 -0.14
CA PRO A 690 -8.65 -21.92 -1.37
C PRO A 690 -7.37 -22.44 -2.03
N VAL A 691 -7.47 -23.56 -2.75
CA VAL A 691 -6.37 -24.10 -3.55
C VAL A 691 -5.87 -23.03 -4.51
N ALA A 692 -6.78 -22.28 -5.16
CA ALA A 692 -6.43 -21.19 -6.06
C ALA A 692 -5.57 -20.05 -5.48
N ALA A 693 -5.40 -19.95 -4.15
CA ALA A 693 -4.52 -18.97 -3.51
C ALA A 693 -3.03 -19.36 -3.55
N TYR A 694 -2.72 -20.66 -3.57
CA TYR A 694 -1.37 -21.19 -3.36
C TYR A 694 -0.27 -20.60 -4.27
N PRO A 695 -0.49 -20.37 -5.57
CA PRO A 695 0.53 -19.81 -6.45
C PRO A 695 1.04 -18.42 -6.04
N LYS A 696 0.31 -17.71 -5.16
CA LYS A 696 0.64 -16.36 -4.69
C LYS A 696 1.04 -16.31 -3.21
N ILE A 697 0.97 -17.44 -2.49
CA ILE A 697 1.20 -17.46 -1.04
C ILE A 697 2.64 -17.07 -0.69
N ALA A 698 3.62 -17.48 -1.50
CA ALA A 698 5.01 -17.13 -1.28
C ALA A 698 5.21 -15.62 -1.36
N ASP A 699 4.65 -14.98 -2.40
CA ASP A 699 4.73 -13.53 -2.62
C ASP A 699 4.22 -12.73 -1.41
N LEU A 700 3.16 -13.20 -0.73
CA LEU A 700 2.64 -12.55 0.48
C LEU A 700 3.65 -12.43 1.62
N THR A 701 4.67 -13.29 1.63
CA THR A 701 5.71 -13.33 2.67
C THR A 701 6.93 -12.51 2.31
N GLU A 702 7.06 -12.04 1.07
CA GLU A 702 8.25 -11.32 0.59
C GLU A 702 8.42 -9.96 1.27
N ILE A 703 9.66 -9.61 1.63
CA ILE A 703 9.97 -8.35 2.33
C ILE A 703 9.54 -7.14 1.47
N GLU A 704 9.79 -7.22 0.16
CA GLU A 704 9.39 -6.22 -0.83
C GLU A 704 8.04 -6.57 -1.48
N TYR A 705 7.07 -6.98 -0.67
CA TYR A 705 5.74 -7.38 -1.16
C TYR A 705 5.11 -6.31 -2.06
N GLU A 706 4.96 -6.65 -3.34
CA GLU A 706 4.07 -5.96 -4.25
C GLU A 706 2.66 -6.54 -4.13
N HIS A 707 1.67 -5.67 -3.95
CA HIS A 707 0.31 -6.12 -3.69
C HIS A 707 -0.24 -7.01 -4.78
N SER A 708 -0.77 -8.15 -4.33
CA SER A 708 -1.48 -9.10 -5.16
C SER A 708 -2.85 -9.37 -4.56
N TYR A 709 -3.89 -9.30 -5.38
CA TYR A 709 -5.19 -9.84 -5.01
C TYR A 709 -5.10 -11.37 -4.87
N VAL A 710 -5.72 -11.95 -3.82
CA VAL A 710 -5.69 -13.40 -3.56
C VAL A 710 -7.09 -13.97 -3.28
N VAL A 711 -7.74 -13.56 -2.17
CA VAL A 711 -9.13 -13.92 -1.87
C VAL A 711 -9.92 -12.63 -1.69
N ASP A 712 -10.49 -12.15 -2.80
CA ASP A 712 -11.03 -10.79 -2.86
C ASP A 712 -12.56 -10.78 -3.13
N GLY A 713 -13.18 -11.95 -3.24
CA GLY A 713 -14.61 -12.09 -3.54
C GLY A 713 -15.50 -11.94 -2.31
N SER A 714 -16.66 -11.28 -2.48
CA SER A 714 -17.68 -11.12 -1.45
C SER A 714 -18.42 -12.44 -1.17
N PRO A 715 -18.41 -12.97 0.07
CA PRO A 715 -19.16 -14.18 0.38
C PRO A 715 -20.67 -13.95 0.39
N ARG A 716 -21.42 -15.05 0.25
CA ARG A 716 -22.88 -15.05 0.38
C ARG A 716 -23.34 -16.32 1.08
N VAL A 717 -24.24 -16.16 2.05
CA VAL A 717 -24.81 -17.29 2.81
C VAL A 717 -26.32 -17.34 2.62
N LEU A 718 -26.84 -18.52 2.31
CA LEU A 718 -28.28 -18.82 2.29
C LEU A 718 -28.53 -20.20 2.90
N ASP A 719 -29.78 -20.43 3.32
CA ASP A 719 -30.22 -21.77 3.71
C ASP A 719 -30.52 -22.62 2.46
N ALA A 720 -30.17 -23.90 2.50
CA ALA A 720 -30.43 -24.88 1.45
C ALA A 720 -30.79 -26.23 2.06
N TYR A 721 -31.64 -27.00 1.37
CA TYR A 721 -32.04 -28.34 1.80
C TYR A 721 -31.22 -29.40 1.07
N LEU A 722 -30.23 -29.97 1.76
CA LEU A 722 -29.25 -30.90 1.22
C LEU A 722 -29.23 -32.18 2.05
N ASN A 723 -29.13 -33.35 1.40
CA ASN A 723 -29.10 -34.65 2.10
C ASN A 723 -30.22 -34.83 3.13
N ASN A 724 -31.45 -34.42 2.78
CA ASN A 724 -32.63 -34.44 3.66
C ASN A 724 -32.49 -33.61 4.96
N SER A 725 -31.68 -32.56 4.93
CA SER A 725 -31.48 -31.65 6.06
C SER A 725 -31.31 -30.21 5.59
N TRP A 726 -31.80 -29.26 6.38
CA TRP A 726 -31.53 -27.85 6.15
C TRP A 726 -30.13 -27.48 6.65
N LYS A 727 -29.40 -26.74 5.83
CA LYS A 727 -28.05 -26.23 6.10
C LYS A 727 -27.97 -24.76 5.74
N SER A 728 -27.14 -24.00 6.44
CA SER A 728 -26.73 -22.66 5.97
C SER A 728 -25.39 -22.80 5.25
N VAL A 729 -25.37 -22.55 3.95
CA VAL A 729 -24.20 -22.75 3.09
C VAL A 729 -23.64 -21.41 2.65
N LEU A 730 -22.33 -21.23 2.85
CA LEU A 730 -21.57 -20.11 2.35
C LEU A 730 -21.02 -20.45 0.96
N VAL A 731 -21.16 -19.54 0.01
CA VAL A 731 -20.47 -19.56 -1.28
C VAL A 731 -19.66 -18.28 -1.45
N SER A 732 -18.45 -18.39 -2.00
CA SER A 732 -17.62 -17.24 -2.36
C SER A 732 -16.72 -17.57 -3.55
N SER A 733 -15.98 -16.57 -4.03
CA SER A 733 -14.97 -16.73 -5.08
C SER A 733 -13.66 -16.07 -4.67
N THR A 734 -12.58 -16.39 -5.38
CA THR A 734 -11.30 -15.68 -5.26
C THR A 734 -11.32 -14.29 -5.92
N ALA A 735 -12.34 -13.99 -6.74
CA ALA A 735 -12.45 -12.77 -7.55
C ALA A 735 -11.14 -12.43 -8.28
N ALA A 736 -10.61 -11.22 -8.10
CA ALA A 736 -9.38 -10.75 -8.76
C ALA A 736 -8.17 -11.63 -8.45
N GLY A 737 -8.22 -12.37 -7.34
CA GLY A 737 -7.11 -13.19 -6.90
C GLY A 737 -6.97 -14.55 -7.56
N GLY A 738 -7.99 -15.05 -8.26
CA GLY A 738 -7.89 -16.36 -8.93
C GLY A 738 -9.14 -16.82 -9.65
N ARG A 739 -9.10 -18.06 -10.15
CA ARG A 739 -10.16 -18.68 -10.96
C ARG A 739 -10.81 -19.82 -10.20
N SER A 740 -11.49 -19.50 -9.10
CA SER A 740 -12.22 -20.47 -8.31
C SER A 740 -13.48 -19.90 -7.66
N VAL A 741 -14.43 -20.80 -7.40
CA VAL A 741 -15.63 -20.58 -6.58
C VAL A 741 -15.70 -21.71 -5.59
N PHE A 742 -16.00 -21.46 -4.32
CA PHE A 742 -16.00 -22.50 -3.29
C PHE A 742 -17.22 -22.40 -2.38
N ALA A 743 -17.54 -23.51 -1.72
CA ALA A 743 -18.65 -23.63 -0.78
C ALA A 743 -18.24 -24.29 0.54
N ILE A 744 -18.83 -23.79 1.63
CA ILE A 744 -18.58 -24.25 2.99
C ILE A 744 -19.93 -24.36 3.72
N ASP A 745 -20.17 -25.50 4.37
CA ASP A 745 -21.29 -25.68 5.28
C ASP A 745 -20.99 -24.91 6.57
N VAL A 746 -21.64 -23.76 6.71
CA VAL A 746 -21.48 -22.92 7.89
C VAL A 746 -22.60 -23.12 8.90
N THR A 747 -23.39 -24.20 8.83
CA THR A 747 -24.61 -24.39 9.65
C THR A 747 -24.37 -24.24 11.15
N ASP A 748 -23.27 -24.79 11.67
CA ASP A 748 -22.87 -24.69 13.08
C ASP A 748 -21.50 -24.01 13.21
N PRO A 749 -21.45 -22.72 13.61
CA PRO A 749 -20.21 -21.99 13.81
C PRO A 749 -19.29 -22.57 14.89
N SER A 750 -19.82 -23.37 15.82
CA SER A 750 -19.03 -23.93 16.93
C SER A 750 -18.19 -25.15 16.53
N THR A 751 -18.52 -25.77 15.38
CA THR A 751 -17.87 -26.99 14.89
C THR A 751 -17.26 -26.81 13.50
N LEU A 752 -17.02 -25.57 13.06
CA LEU A 752 -16.38 -25.32 11.76
C LEU A 752 -14.98 -25.95 11.73
N GLY A 753 -14.68 -26.67 10.66
CA GLY A 753 -13.40 -27.35 10.47
C GLY A 753 -13.35 -28.06 9.12
N ALA A 754 -12.38 -28.95 8.91
CA ALA A 754 -12.16 -29.59 7.62
C ALA A 754 -13.41 -30.31 7.06
N SER A 755 -14.27 -30.86 7.92
CA SER A 755 -15.54 -31.49 7.52
C SER A 755 -16.64 -30.53 7.08
N SER A 756 -16.49 -29.23 7.34
CA SER A 756 -17.39 -28.18 6.86
C SER A 756 -17.13 -27.80 5.40
N PHE A 757 -15.94 -28.09 4.88
CA PHE A 757 -15.62 -27.85 3.47
C PHE A 757 -16.50 -28.73 2.57
N MET A 758 -17.14 -28.12 1.56
CA MET A 758 -17.97 -28.85 0.61
C MET A 758 -17.21 -29.08 -0.68
N TRP A 759 -16.80 -28.00 -1.34
CA TRP A 759 -16.08 -28.07 -2.61
C TRP A 759 -15.42 -26.74 -2.98
N GLU A 760 -14.43 -26.80 -3.86
CA GLU A 760 -13.89 -25.68 -4.63
C GLU A 760 -13.91 -26.04 -6.11
N PHE A 761 -14.71 -25.29 -6.87
CA PHE A 761 -14.90 -25.42 -8.30
C PHE A 761 -13.86 -24.61 -9.06
N SER A 762 -13.16 -25.28 -9.95
CA SER A 762 -12.25 -24.70 -10.93
C SER A 762 -12.26 -25.53 -12.21
N THR A 763 -11.77 -24.96 -13.31
CA THR A 763 -11.78 -25.61 -14.63
C THR A 763 -10.39 -25.61 -15.25
N ALA A 764 -9.98 -26.73 -15.86
CA ALA A 764 -8.75 -26.84 -16.63
C ALA A 764 -8.66 -25.81 -17.77
N ASN A 765 -7.46 -25.28 -18.05
CA ASN A 765 -7.21 -24.37 -19.16
C ASN A 765 -7.68 -24.91 -20.54
N GLY A 766 -7.73 -26.24 -20.70
CA GLY A 766 -8.22 -26.93 -21.91
C GLY A 766 -9.69 -27.35 -21.89
N ALA A 767 -10.45 -27.03 -20.83
CA ALA A 767 -11.86 -27.41 -20.72
C ALA A 767 -12.73 -26.73 -21.78
N ALA A 768 -13.85 -27.37 -22.14
CA ALA A 768 -14.84 -26.82 -23.06
C ALA A 768 -15.64 -25.65 -22.46
N ASP A 769 -15.75 -25.63 -21.13
CA ASP A 769 -16.36 -24.57 -20.33
C ASP A 769 -15.30 -24.03 -19.38
N LYS A 770 -14.79 -22.83 -19.66
CA LYS A 770 -13.68 -22.23 -18.89
C LYS A 770 -14.15 -21.15 -17.92
N LEU A 771 -13.72 -21.28 -16.68
CA LEU A 771 -13.81 -20.24 -15.67
C LEU A 771 -12.69 -19.22 -15.89
N GLY A 772 -13.07 -17.96 -16.03
CA GLY A 772 -12.17 -16.81 -16.03
C GLY A 772 -11.89 -16.32 -14.61
N VAL A 773 -11.44 -15.07 -14.50
CA VAL A 773 -11.32 -14.40 -13.20
C VAL A 773 -12.73 -14.24 -12.62
N ALA A 774 -12.99 -14.91 -11.50
CA ALA A 774 -14.33 -15.13 -10.95
C ALA A 774 -14.88 -13.92 -10.17
N MET A 775 -14.87 -12.74 -10.81
CA MET A 775 -15.33 -11.47 -10.22
C MET A 775 -16.83 -11.46 -9.87
N SER A 776 -17.62 -12.38 -10.44
CA SER A 776 -19.04 -12.50 -10.14
C SER A 776 -19.26 -13.08 -8.74
N GLN A 777 -20.07 -12.42 -7.91
CA GLN A 777 -20.50 -12.99 -6.64
C GLN A 777 -21.44 -14.19 -6.88
N PRO A 778 -21.15 -15.39 -6.38
CA PRO A 778 -22.02 -16.54 -6.55
C PRO A 778 -23.35 -16.38 -5.80
N SER A 779 -24.42 -16.93 -6.37
CA SER A 779 -25.76 -16.97 -5.77
C SER A 779 -26.20 -18.40 -5.52
N ILE A 780 -26.90 -18.64 -4.40
CA ILE A 780 -27.55 -19.93 -4.11
C ILE A 780 -29.02 -19.83 -4.53
N ALA A 781 -29.52 -20.85 -5.21
CA ALA A 781 -30.89 -20.91 -5.70
C ALA A 781 -31.46 -22.34 -5.66
N ARG A 782 -32.77 -22.45 -5.49
CA ARG A 782 -33.54 -23.69 -5.67
C ARG A 782 -34.11 -23.71 -7.09
N VAL A 783 -33.88 -24.78 -7.85
CA VAL A 783 -34.38 -24.94 -9.23
C VAL A 783 -35.36 -26.10 -9.35
N ALA A 784 -36.32 -26.01 -10.27
CA ALA A 784 -37.30 -27.08 -10.50
C ALA A 784 -36.62 -28.39 -10.93
N ALA A 785 -35.64 -28.28 -11.85
CA ALA A 785 -34.96 -29.43 -12.41
C ALA A 785 -34.30 -30.31 -11.35
N GLY A 786 -34.78 -31.56 -11.24
CA GLY A 786 -34.30 -32.54 -10.27
C GLY A 786 -34.50 -32.15 -8.80
N SER A 787 -35.30 -31.12 -8.52
CA SER A 787 -35.49 -30.56 -7.18
C SER A 787 -34.18 -30.18 -6.45
N LYS A 788 -33.23 -29.60 -7.20
CA LYS A 788 -31.88 -29.32 -6.69
C LYS A 788 -31.69 -27.90 -6.17
N TRP A 789 -30.80 -27.79 -5.19
CA TRP A 789 -30.14 -26.53 -4.83
C TRP A 789 -28.86 -26.38 -5.65
N VAL A 790 -28.63 -25.18 -6.18
CA VAL A 790 -27.53 -24.89 -7.09
C VAL A 790 -26.83 -23.59 -6.74
N THR A 791 -25.55 -23.51 -7.09
CA THR A 791 -24.78 -22.28 -7.13
C THR A 791 -24.77 -21.74 -8.55
N ILE A 792 -25.16 -20.47 -8.72
CA ILE A 792 -25.27 -19.78 -10.01
C ILE A 792 -24.28 -18.61 -10.03
N PHE A 793 -23.44 -18.55 -11.06
CA PHE A 793 -22.45 -17.48 -11.24
C PHE A 793 -22.11 -17.30 -12.71
N GLY A 794 -21.54 -16.15 -13.06
CA GLY A 794 -21.03 -15.90 -14.39
C GLY A 794 -19.71 -16.60 -14.63
N ASN A 795 -19.36 -16.87 -15.88
CA ASN A 795 -18.08 -17.51 -16.22
C ASN A 795 -16.85 -16.66 -15.87
N GLY A 796 -17.03 -15.42 -15.41
CA GLY A 796 -15.94 -14.51 -15.08
C GLY A 796 -15.25 -13.92 -16.31
N TYR A 797 -14.31 -13.01 -16.08
CA TYR A 797 -13.66 -12.24 -17.14
C TYR A 797 -12.43 -12.95 -17.69
N ASN A 798 -12.10 -12.71 -18.96
CA ASN A 798 -10.87 -13.19 -19.61
C ASN A 798 -10.69 -14.72 -19.54
N SER A 799 -11.79 -15.48 -19.69
CA SER A 799 -11.76 -16.94 -19.74
C SER A 799 -11.15 -17.49 -21.04
N GLY A 800 -11.10 -16.69 -22.11
CA GLY A 800 -10.71 -17.13 -23.46
C GLY A 800 -11.70 -18.09 -24.12
N ASP A 801 -12.93 -18.15 -23.60
CA ASP A 801 -14.06 -18.95 -24.10
C ASP A 801 -15.20 -17.99 -24.54
N THR A 802 -16.43 -18.45 -24.62
CA THR A 802 -17.67 -17.68 -24.79
C THR A 802 -18.25 -17.26 -23.43
N VAL A 803 -19.07 -16.20 -23.41
CA VAL A 803 -19.76 -15.75 -22.20
C VAL A 803 -20.85 -16.74 -21.80
N LYS A 804 -20.83 -17.20 -20.55
CA LYS A 804 -21.69 -18.30 -20.07
C LYS A 804 -22.20 -18.03 -18.66
N LEU A 805 -23.41 -18.52 -18.37
CA LEU A 805 -23.92 -18.67 -17.02
C LEU A 805 -23.60 -20.09 -16.52
N PHE A 806 -22.90 -20.21 -15.41
CA PHE A 806 -22.56 -21.48 -14.79
C PHE A 806 -23.61 -21.84 -13.75
N VAL A 807 -24.13 -23.06 -13.83
CA VAL A 807 -25.02 -23.66 -12.83
C VAL A 807 -24.34 -24.90 -12.29
N VAL A 808 -23.94 -24.84 -11.03
CA VAL A 808 -23.20 -25.88 -10.32
C VAL A 808 -24.08 -26.47 -9.23
N ASP A 809 -23.99 -27.77 -9.04
CA ASP A 809 -24.68 -28.47 -7.94
C ASP A 809 -24.15 -27.99 -6.58
N LEU A 810 -25.03 -27.49 -5.70
CA LEU A 810 -24.59 -26.91 -4.42
C LEU A 810 -23.99 -27.95 -3.49
N GLU A 811 -24.40 -29.21 -3.59
CA GLU A 811 -23.94 -30.28 -2.71
C GLU A 811 -22.54 -30.78 -3.10
N THR A 812 -22.32 -30.96 -4.40
CA THR A 812 -21.15 -31.68 -4.92
C THR A 812 -20.14 -30.82 -5.66
N GLY A 813 -20.48 -29.58 -5.99
CA GLY A 813 -19.64 -28.70 -6.80
C GLY A 813 -19.56 -29.12 -8.28
N ALA A 814 -20.33 -30.13 -8.71
CA ALA A 814 -20.32 -30.59 -10.09
C ALA A 814 -21.05 -29.61 -11.03
N LEU A 815 -20.46 -29.29 -12.18
CA LEU A 815 -21.11 -28.49 -13.22
C LEU A 815 -22.35 -29.21 -13.77
N ILE A 816 -23.53 -28.63 -13.56
CA ILE A 816 -24.80 -29.16 -14.11
C ILE A 816 -24.96 -28.71 -15.55
N LYS A 817 -24.74 -27.41 -15.80
CA LYS A 817 -24.89 -26.75 -17.10
C LYS A 817 -24.07 -25.47 -17.15
N ALA A 818 -23.40 -25.23 -18.28
CA ALA A 818 -22.98 -23.90 -18.69
C ALA A 818 -23.89 -23.42 -19.82
N ILE A 819 -24.69 -22.38 -19.58
CA ILE A 819 -25.63 -21.84 -20.57
C ILE A 819 -24.90 -20.81 -21.41
N ASN A 820 -24.73 -21.11 -22.69
CA ASN A 820 -23.92 -20.32 -23.61
C ASN A 820 -24.74 -19.20 -24.27
N THR A 821 -24.20 -17.98 -24.23
CA THR A 821 -24.75 -16.80 -24.91
C THR A 821 -24.33 -16.70 -26.38
N GLY A 822 -23.33 -17.47 -26.80
CA GLY A 822 -22.75 -17.42 -28.15
C GLY A 822 -21.83 -16.23 -28.41
N VAL A 823 -21.71 -15.27 -27.48
CA VAL A 823 -20.81 -14.13 -27.63
C VAL A 823 -19.40 -14.46 -27.13
N SER A 824 -18.39 -13.90 -27.77
CA SER A 824 -16.99 -14.08 -27.36
C SER A 824 -16.75 -13.56 -25.95
N GLY A 825 -15.99 -14.33 -25.16
CA GLY A 825 -15.48 -13.98 -23.84
C GLY A 825 -14.11 -13.29 -23.88
N THR A 826 -13.54 -13.03 -25.06
CA THR A 826 -12.34 -12.16 -25.18
C THR A 826 -12.69 -10.74 -24.73
N ASP A 827 -11.95 -10.22 -23.75
CA ASP A 827 -12.21 -8.93 -23.08
C ASP A 827 -13.66 -8.79 -22.60
N ASN A 828 -14.27 -9.93 -22.25
CA ASN A 828 -15.65 -10.04 -21.84
C ASN A 828 -15.81 -11.13 -20.78
N GLY A 829 -17.00 -11.23 -20.22
CA GLY A 829 -17.39 -12.24 -19.25
C GLY A 829 -18.65 -11.83 -18.52
N LEU A 830 -19.41 -12.82 -18.08
CA LEU A 830 -20.66 -12.57 -17.37
C LEU A 830 -20.35 -12.11 -15.94
N ALA A 831 -20.94 -10.99 -15.53
CA ALA A 831 -20.80 -10.42 -14.19
C ALA A 831 -21.75 -11.12 -13.19
N THR A 832 -21.94 -10.50 -12.02
CA THR A 832 -22.78 -11.06 -10.94
C THR A 832 -24.23 -11.26 -11.38
N ALA A 833 -24.70 -12.51 -11.30
CA ALA A 833 -26.04 -12.93 -11.69
C ALA A 833 -27.06 -12.78 -10.55
N VAL A 834 -28.32 -12.49 -10.90
CA VAL A 834 -29.46 -12.43 -9.97
C VAL A 834 -30.53 -13.47 -10.35
N PRO A 835 -30.73 -14.51 -9.52
CA PRO A 835 -31.89 -15.41 -9.62
C PRO A 835 -33.19 -14.68 -9.26
N VAL A 836 -34.27 -14.98 -9.99
CA VAL A 836 -35.60 -14.38 -9.85
C VAL A 836 -36.66 -15.48 -9.84
N ASP A 837 -37.48 -15.44 -8.80
CA ASP A 837 -38.71 -16.22 -8.58
C ASP A 837 -39.89 -15.30 -8.92
N VAL A 838 -40.71 -15.68 -9.91
CA VAL A 838 -41.78 -14.83 -10.44
C VAL A 838 -43.18 -15.20 -9.97
N ASP A 839 -43.38 -16.40 -9.44
CA ASP A 839 -44.68 -16.89 -8.96
C ASP A 839 -44.73 -17.12 -7.44
N ASN A 840 -43.64 -16.78 -6.74
CA ASN A 840 -43.47 -16.77 -5.30
C ASN A 840 -43.53 -18.16 -4.66
N ASP A 841 -43.16 -19.20 -5.42
CA ASP A 841 -43.07 -20.59 -4.97
C ASP A 841 -41.69 -20.95 -4.35
N ARG A 842 -40.73 -20.01 -4.38
CA ARG A 842 -39.33 -20.12 -3.92
C ARG A 842 -38.44 -20.98 -4.81
N ILE A 843 -38.88 -21.29 -6.03
CA ILE A 843 -38.12 -21.90 -7.09
C ILE A 843 -37.72 -20.81 -8.09
N THR A 844 -36.49 -20.89 -8.60
CA THR A 844 -35.96 -19.88 -9.53
C THR A 844 -36.47 -20.15 -10.94
N ASP A 845 -37.06 -19.12 -11.54
CA ASP A 845 -37.54 -19.14 -12.92
C ASP A 845 -36.54 -18.54 -13.90
N PHE A 846 -36.04 -17.36 -13.56
CA PHE A 846 -35.19 -16.57 -14.44
C PHE A 846 -33.90 -16.16 -13.74
N VAL A 847 -32.86 -15.91 -14.53
CA VAL A 847 -31.63 -15.29 -14.05
C VAL A 847 -31.30 -14.11 -14.95
N TYR A 848 -30.98 -12.96 -14.36
CA TYR A 848 -30.46 -11.80 -15.10
C TYR A 848 -28.99 -11.58 -14.78
N ALA A 849 -28.19 -11.19 -15.76
CA ALA A 849 -26.79 -10.83 -15.56
C ALA A 849 -26.31 -9.89 -16.68
N GLY A 850 -25.40 -8.98 -16.34
CA GLY A 850 -24.71 -8.13 -17.31
C GLY A 850 -23.38 -8.74 -17.78
N ASP A 851 -22.79 -8.18 -18.83
CA ASP A 851 -21.41 -8.48 -19.24
C ASP A 851 -20.59 -7.20 -19.53
N LEU A 852 -19.28 -7.34 -19.74
CA LEU A 852 -18.37 -6.20 -19.99
C LEU A 852 -18.59 -5.54 -21.35
N LYS A 853 -19.36 -6.16 -22.26
CA LYS A 853 -19.76 -5.59 -23.55
C LYS A 853 -21.19 -5.02 -23.50
N GLY A 854 -21.69 -4.72 -22.30
CA GLY A 854 -22.94 -4.01 -22.10
C GLY A 854 -24.19 -4.83 -22.39
N ASN A 855 -24.10 -6.15 -22.51
CA ASN A 855 -25.28 -6.98 -22.74
C ASN A 855 -25.94 -7.32 -21.40
N LEU A 856 -27.23 -7.01 -21.28
CA LEU A 856 -28.09 -7.50 -20.22
C LEU A 856 -28.77 -8.80 -20.68
N TRP A 857 -28.35 -9.92 -20.13
CA TRP A 857 -28.88 -11.24 -20.46
C TRP A 857 -30.01 -11.65 -19.52
N LYS A 858 -30.95 -12.42 -20.07
CA LYS A 858 -31.95 -13.18 -19.32
C LYS A 858 -31.82 -14.66 -19.67
N PHE A 859 -31.75 -15.50 -18.66
CA PHE A 859 -31.73 -16.96 -18.79
C PHE A 859 -33.03 -17.53 -18.23
N ASP A 860 -33.62 -18.47 -18.96
CA ASP A 860 -34.80 -19.23 -18.54
C ASP A 860 -34.34 -20.55 -17.91
N LEU A 861 -34.58 -20.69 -16.61
CA LEU A 861 -34.23 -21.87 -15.80
C LEU A 861 -35.48 -22.70 -15.44
N ARG A 862 -36.64 -22.39 -16.03
CA ARG A 862 -37.86 -23.17 -15.82
C ARG A 862 -37.77 -24.54 -16.49
N GLY A 863 -38.64 -25.44 -16.02
CA GLY A 863 -38.77 -26.80 -16.53
C GLY A 863 -38.12 -27.85 -15.62
N GLU A 864 -38.60 -29.10 -15.75
CA GLU A 864 -38.22 -30.23 -14.89
C GLU A 864 -36.84 -30.83 -15.23
N SER A 865 -36.19 -30.39 -16.30
CA SER A 865 -34.87 -30.87 -16.74
C SER A 865 -33.96 -29.72 -17.12
N LYS A 866 -32.66 -29.87 -16.81
CA LYS A 866 -31.59 -28.93 -17.18
C LYS A 866 -31.46 -28.67 -18.67
N ASP A 867 -31.98 -29.55 -19.52
CA ASP A 867 -31.92 -29.41 -20.97
C ASP A 867 -32.94 -28.40 -21.51
N ALA A 868 -33.93 -28.02 -20.70
CA ALA A 868 -34.85 -26.92 -21.02
C ALA A 868 -34.21 -25.54 -20.81
N TRP A 869 -33.12 -25.47 -20.04
CA TRP A 869 -32.47 -24.21 -19.68
C TRP A 869 -31.75 -23.57 -20.86
N LYS A 870 -31.99 -22.28 -21.07
CA LYS A 870 -31.47 -21.54 -22.23
C LYS A 870 -31.43 -20.03 -21.98
N VAL A 871 -30.78 -19.30 -22.88
CA VAL A 871 -31.02 -17.85 -22.98
C VAL A 871 -32.48 -17.62 -23.38
N ALA A 872 -33.16 -16.69 -22.70
CA ALA A 872 -34.60 -16.50 -22.83
C ALA A 872 -35.02 -15.93 -24.20
N TYR A 873 -34.13 -15.18 -24.83
CA TYR A 873 -34.37 -14.53 -26.12
C TYR A 873 -33.41 -15.04 -27.19
N GLU A 874 -33.93 -15.18 -28.41
CA GLU A 874 -33.17 -15.58 -29.59
C GLU A 874 -33.69 -14.87 -30.84
N THR A 875 -32.78 -14.57 -31.77
CA THR A 875 -33.12 -14.04 -33.09
C THR A 875 -32.54 -14.99 -34.13
N ALA A 876 -33.39 -15.57 -34.99
CA ALA A 876 -33.00 -16.54 -36.00
C ALA A 876 -32.19 -17.74 -35.43
N GLY A 877 -32.52 -18.19 -34.22
CA GLY A 877 -31.85 -19.31 -33.54
C GLY A 877 -30.51 -18.96 -32.88
N VAL A 878 -30.14 -17.68 -32.86
CA VAL A 878 -28.95 -17.17 -32.15
C VAL A 878 -29.40 -16.51 -30.85
N PRO A 879 -28.84 -16.87 -29.68
CA PRO A 879 -29.15 -16.20 -28.42
C PRO A 879 -28.95 -14.69 -28.50
N THR A 880 -29.89 -13.92 -27.93
CA THR A 880 -29.81 -12.46 -27.88
C THR A 880 -30.04 -11.92 -26.47
N PRO A 881 -29.37 -10.82 -26.09
CA PRO A 881 -29.63 -10.19 -24.80
C PRO A 881 -31.02 -9.55 -24.77
N LEU A 882 -31.54 -9.30 -23.56
CA LEU A 882 -32.74 -8.49 -23.38
C LEU A 882 -32.51 -7.08 -23.94
N TYR A 883 -31.35 -6.50 -23.64
CA TYR A 883 -30.93 -5.17 -24.08
C TYR A 883 -29.40 -5.07 -24.09
N THR A 884 -28.83 -4.32 -25.02
CA THR A 884 -27.40 -3.96 -25.03
C THR A 884 -27.28 -2.46 -24.75
N VAL A 885 -26.60 -2.08 -23.67
CA VAL A 885 -26.36 -0.68 -23.29
C VAL A 885 -25.17 -0.11 -24.07
N LEU A 886 -25.44 0.99 -24.78
CA LEU A 886 -24.47 1.72 -25.58
C LEU A 886 -24.51 3.19 -25.18
N ASP A 887 -23.34 3.83 -25.17
CA ASP A 887 -23.25 5.28 -25.08
C ASP A 887 -23.78 5.96 -26.37
N PRO A 888 -23.90 7.30 -26.42
CA PRO A 888 -24.42 8.00 -27.61
C PRO A 888 -23.61 7.78 -28.89
N ASP A 889 -22.33 7.39 -28.78
CA ASP A 889 -21.44 7.11 -29.90
C ASP A 889 -21.49 5.63 -30.35
N GLY A 890 -22.32 4.82 -29.70
CA GLY A 890 -22.50 3.41 -30.01
C GLY A 890 -21.44 2.50 -29.37
N VAL A 891 -20.66 2.99 -28.41
CA VAL A 891 -19.67 2.20 -27.68
C VAL A 891 -20.35 1.49 -26.51
N PRO A 892 -20.13 0.18 -26.33
CA PRO A 892 -20.68 -0.55 -25.20
C PRO A 892 -20.25 0.01 -23.85
N GLN A 893 -21.18 0.02 -22.90
CA GLN A 893 -20.94 0.40 -21.51
C GLN A 893 -20.87 -0.87 -20.63
N PRO A 894 -19.76 -1.19 -19.93
CA PRO A 894 -19.64 -2.41 -19.15
C PRO A 894 -20.69 -2.52 -18.04
N ILE A 895 -21.22 -3.72 -17.76
CA ILE A 895 -22.09 -3.98 -16.61
C ILE A 895 -21.37 -4.92 -15.65
N THR A 896 -20.91 -4.39 -14.52
CA THR A 896 -20.15 -5.15 -13.50
C THR A 896 -20.93 -5.37 -12.21
N SER A 897 -21.85 -4.46 -11.88
CA SER A 897 -22.69 -4.54 -10.69
C SER A 897 -23.76 -5.63 -10.81
N ARG A 898 -24.15 -6.22 -9.67
CA ARG A 898 -25.28 -7.14 -9.60
C ARG A 898 -26.59 -6.38 -9.91
N PRO A 899 -27.41 -6.81 -10.88
CA PRO A 899 -28.71 -6.18 -11.10
C PRO A 899 -29.68 -6.39 -9.94
N THR A 900 -30.60 -5.46 -9.76
CA THR A 900 -31.75 -5.60 -8.86
C THR A 900 -33.03 -5.66 -9.68
N VAL A 901 -33.93 -6.59 -9.36
CA VAL A 901 -35.16 -6.84 -10.13
C VAL A 901 -36.39 -6.56 -9.28
N GLY A 902 -37.39 -5.89 -9.85
CA GLY A 902 -38.67 -5.59 -9.21
C GLY A 902 -39.85 -5.73 -10.16
N THR A 903 -41.07 -5.82 -9.63
CA THR A 903 -42.29 -5.86 -10.44
C THR A 903 -42.63 -4.49 -11.02
N HIS A 904 -43.04 -4.44 -12.28
CA HIS A 904 -43.50 -3.19 -12.89
C HIS A 904 -45.03 -3.00 -12.73
N PRO A 905 -45.56 -1.79 -12.45
CA PRO A 905 -47.01 -1.55 -12.24
C PRO A 905 -47.92 -1.92 -13.42
N LYS A 906 -47.36 -1.97 -14.65
CA LYS A 906 -48.07 -2.38 -15.87
C LYS A 906 -47.80 -3.85 -16.28
N GLY A 907 -47.25 -4.66 -15.37
CA GLY A 907 -46.82 -6.03 -15.64
C GLY A 907 -45.41 -6.13 -16.25
N GLY A 908 -44.81 -7.30 -16.14
CA GLY A 908 -43.39 -7.52 -16.41
C GLY A 908 -42.49 -7.09 -15.24
N TYR A 909 -41.18 -7.04 -15.50
CA TYR A 909 -40.16 -6.78 -14.47
C TYR A 909 -39.30 -5.59 -14.86
N MET A 910 -38.90 -4.79 -13.88
CA MET A 910 -37.84 -3.79 -14.03
C MET A 910 -36.52 -4.39 -13.57
N VAL A 911 -35.48 -4.20 -14.36
CA VAL A 911 -34.11 -4.62 -14.08
C VAL A 911 -33.25 -3.37 -13.94
N TYR A 912 -32.78 -3.11 -12.73
CA TYR A 912 -31.99 -1.94 -12.34
C TYR A 912 -30.51 -2.27 -12.23
N PHE A 913 -29.67 -1.49 -12.88
CA PHE A 913 -28.22 -1.65 -12.86
C PHE A 913 -27.56 -0.37 -13.36
N GLY A 914 -26.32 -0.15 -12.96
CA GLY A 914 -25.51 0.93 -13.52
C GLY A 914 -24.30 0.38 -14.26
N THR A 915 -23.72 1.23 -15.10
CA THR A 915 -22.60 0.86 -15.97
C THR A 915 -21.25 1.39 -15.49
N GLY A 916 -20.20 0.72 -15.93
CA GLY A 916 -18.80 0.98 -15.67
C GLY A 916 -18.08 -0.20 -15.02
N LYS A 917 -16.76 -0.04 -14.87
CA LYS A 917 -15.87 -0.99 -14.20
C LYS A 917 -14.85 -0.26 -13.32
N TYR A 918 -14.44 -0.92 -12.25
CA TYR A 918 -13.46 -0.42 -11.27
C TYR A 918 -12.80 -1.60 -10.55
N PHE A 919 -12.14 -2.47 -11.32
CA PHE A 919 -11.47 -3.67 -10.79
C PHE A 919 -10.07 -3.88 -11.38
N GLU A 920 -9.68 -3.11 -12.39
CA GLU A 920 -8.31 -3.07 -12.93
C GLU A 920 -7.62 -1.78 -12.47
N ASN A 921 -6.29 -1.80 -12.33
CA ASN A 921 -5.52 -0.61 -11.95
C ASN A 921 -5.73 0.57 -12.92
N SER A 922 -5.93 0.27 -14.21
CA SER A 922 -6.22 1.27 -15.25
C SER A 922 -7.59 1.93 -15.08
N ASP A 923 -8.51 1.38 -14.28
CA ASP A 923 -9.84 1.97 -14.08
C ASP A 923 -9.83 3.20 -13.19
N ALA A 924 -8.79 3.33 -12.36
CA ALA A 924 -8.54 4.51 -11.55
C ALA A 924 -7.94 5.68 -12.35
N VAL A 925 -7.39 5.40 -13.54
CA VAL A 925 -6.83 6.40 -14.45
C VAL A 925 -7.93 6.92 -15.37
N LEU A 926 -8.11 8.23 -15.41
CA LEU A 926 -9.12 8.86 -16.25
C LEU A 926 -8.51 9.27 -17.59
N PRO A 927 -9.04 8.79 -18.74
CA PRO A 927 -8.61 9.29 -20.03
C PRO A 927 -9.07 10.75 -20.21
N VAL A 928 -8.45 11.48 -21.16
CA VAL A 928 -8.79 12.90 -21.44
C VAL A 928 -10.28 13.11 -21.70
N THR A 929 -10.94 12.13 -22.32
CA THR A 929 -12.39 12.11 -22.55
C THR A 929 -12.96 10.79 -22.03
N PRO A 930 -13.33 10.71 -20.75
CA PRO A 930 -13.96 9.52 -20.18
C PRO A 930 -15.29 9.21 -20.86
N GLN A 931 -15.55 7.93 -21.09
CA GLN A 931 -16.88 7.47 -21.52
C GLN A 931 -17.92 7.86 -20.47
N ILE A 932 -19.00 8.50 -20.90
CA ILE A 932 -20.16 8.73 -20.03
C ILE A 932 -20.82 7.39 -19.72
N GLN A 933 -20.94 7.05 -18.43
CA GLN A 933 -21.71 5.90 -17.96
C GLN A 933 -23.15 6.30 -17.67
N ASP A 934 -24.01 5.30 -17.49
CA ASP A 934 -25.44 5.49 -17.26
C ASP A 934 -25.93 4.58 -16.12
N PHE A 935 -27.01 5.02 -15.47
CA PHE A 935 -27.84 4.14 -14.66
C PHE A 935 -29.12 3.80 -15.42
N TYR A 936 -29.51 2.52 -15.44
CA TYR A 936 -30.64 2.03 -16.22
C TYR A 936 -31.70 1.38 -15.34
N GLY A 937 -32.97 1.58 -15.73
CA GLY A 937 -34.08 0.73 -15.33
C GLY A 937 -34.72 0.14 -16.58
N ILE A 938 -34.37 -1.10 -16.94
CA ILE A 938 -34.87 -1.76 -18.16
C ILE A 938 -36.12 -2.57 -17.85
N ARG A 939 -37.19 -2.37 -18.62
CA ARG A 939 -38.43 -3.15 -18.46
C ARG A 939 -38.40 -4.39 -19.35
N ASP A 940 -38.34 -5.55 -18.71
CA ASP A 940 -38.64 -6.82 -19.36
C ASP A 940 -40.16 -7.03 -19.43
N ASN A 941 -40.71 -6.90 -20.63
CA ASN A 941 -42.11 -7.16 -20.96
C ASN A 941 -42.30 -8.43 -21.82
N GLY A 942 -41.30 -9.31 -21.86
CA GLY A 942 -41.33 -10.58 -22.59
C GLY A 942 -40.74 -10.53 -24.00
N ALA A 943 -40.02 -9.46 -24.36
CA ALA A 943 -39.33 -9.34 -25.64
C ALA A 943 -37.98 -8.60 -25.48
N SER A 944 -36.99 -9.00 -26.27
CA SER A 944 -35.76 -8.22 -26.43
C SER A 944 -36.00 -6.98 -27.30
N PHE A 945 -35.22 -5.93 -27.07
CA PHE A 945 -35.29 -4.71 -27.85
C PHE A 945 -33.92 -4.03 -27.99
N SER A 946 -33.82 -3.11 -28.94
CA SER A 946 -32.65 -2.27 -29.19
C SER A 946 -33.06 -0.83 -29.42
N GLY A 947 -32.11 0.09 -29.23
CA GLY A 947 -32.29 1.53 -29.44
C GLY A 947 -32.52 2.28 -28.13
N ARG A 948 -31.60 3.20 -27.82
CA ARG A 948 -31.65 4.07 -26.64
C ARG A 948 -32.83 5.05 -26.70
N ASP A 949 -33.29 5.37 -27.90
CA ASP A 949 -34.47 6.21 -28.20
C ASP A 949 -35.79 5.62 -27.67
N LYS A 950 -35.83 4.32 -27.36
CA LYS A 950 -36.99 3.67 -26.75
C LYS A 950 -37.05 3.81 -25.23
N LEU A 951 -35.97 4.26 -24.62
CA LEU A 951 -35.88 4.51 -23.19
C LEU A 951 -36.23 5.97 -22.90
N LEU A 952 -36.90 6.18 -21.78
CA LEU A 952 -37.07 7.52 -21.24
C LEU A 952 -35.72 8.03 -20.71
N SER A 953 -35.21 9.11 -21.29
CA SER A 953 -34.00 9.77 -20.82
C SER A 953 -34.30 10.74 -19.68
N GLN A 954 -33.53 10.66 -18.60
CA GLN A 954 -33.47 11.67 -17.54
C GLN A 954 -32.15 12.45 -17.63
N SER A 955 -32.05 13.58 -16.94
CA SER A 955 -30.84 14.41 -16.86
C SER A 955 -30.56 14.84 -15.44
N ILE A 956 -29.29 15.06 -15.12
CA ILE A 956 -28.87 15.78 -13.92
C ILE A 956 -28.97 17.27 -14.27
N ASP A 957 -29.95 17.96 -13.67
CA ASP A 957 -30.28 19.34 -13.98
C ASP A 957 -29.50 20.32 -13.08
N PHE A 958 -29.15 19.89 -11.86
CA PHE A 958 -28.36 20.66 -10.91
C PHE A 958 -27.42 19.76 -10.10
N GLU A 959 -26.26 20.32 -9.75
CA GLU A 959 -25.26 19.73 -8.86
C GLU A 959 -24.56 20.86 -8.09
N GLY A 960 -24.52 20.76 -6.76
CA GLY A 960 -23.81 21.72 -5.90
C GLY A 960 -24.48 21.92 -4.53
N GLU A 961 -23.93 22.85 -3.74
CA GLU A 961 -24.62 23.37 -2.56
C GLU A 961 -25.78 24.26 -3.00
N ILE A 962 -26.91 24.18 -2.28
CA ILE A 962 -28.11 24.94 -2.61
C ILE A 962 -28.68 25.60 -1.36
N THR A 963 -29.36 26.73 -1.53
CA THR A 963 -30.20 27.29 -0.48
C THR A 963 -31.46 26.44 -0.36
N THR A 964 -31.75 25.94 0.84
CA THR A 964 -32.98 25.21 1.15
C THR A 964 -34.15 26.19 1.32
N LYS A 965 -35.39 25.69 1.25
CA LYS A 965 -36.60 26.51 1.39
C LYS A 965 -36.71 27.23 2.75
N ASN A 966 -36.00 26.77 3.79
CA ASN A 966 -35.94 27.47 5.08
C ASN A 966 -34.91 28.63 5.12
N GLY A 967 -34.12 28.81 4.06
CA GLY A 967 -33.10 29.85 3.93
C GLY A 967 -31.69 29.44 4.36
N SER A 968 -31.48 28.21 4.84
CA SER A 968 -30.15 27.67 5.15
C SER A 968 -29.45 27.17 3.87
N ALA A 969 -28.12 27.04 3.91
CA ALA A 969 -27.43 26.21 2.93
C ALA A 969 -27.74 24.72 3.20
N SER A 970 -27.67 23.89 2.17
CA SER A 970 -27.72 22.44 2.32
C SER A 970 -26.50 21.93 3.08
N THR A 971 -26.67 20.88 3.88
CA THR A 971 -25.58 20.27 4.67
C THR A 971 -24.51 19.59 3.82
N ASN A 972 -24.90 19.19 2.61
CA ASN A 972 -24.08 18.51 1.64
C ASN A 972 -24.32 19.10 0.25
N GLN A 973 -23.43 18.78 -0.71
CA GLN A 973 -23.78 18.96 -2.12
C GLN A 973 -24.96 18.06 -2.47
N ILE A 974 -25.87 18.57 -3.30
CA ILE A 974 -27.04 17.81 -3.75
C ILE A 974 -27.05 17.69 -5.27
N ARG A 975 -27.82 16.73 -5.76
CA ARG A 975 -28.24 16.64 -7.17
C ARG A 975 -29.74 16.78 -7.30
N ILE A 976 -30.17 17.43 -8.37
CA ILE A 976 -31.58 17.43 -8.80
C ILE A 976 -31.62 16.80 -10.18
N VAL A 977 -32.40 15.73 -10.31
CA VAL A 977 -32.64 15.05 -11.60
C VAL A 977 -33.94 15.56 -12.21
N SER A 978 -34.05 15.47 -13.54
CA SER A 978 -35.28 15.78 -14.26
C SER A 978 -36.44 14.87 -13.82
N ASN A 979 -37.66 15.28 -14.14
CA ASN A 979 -38.86 14.47 -13.91
C ASN A 979 -39.60 14.22 -15.23
N ASN A 980 -38.86 13.71 -16.22
CA ASN A 980 -39.45 13.43 -17.52
C ASN A 980 -40.49 12.30 -17.37
N SER A 981 -41.64 12.46 -18.03
CA SER A 981 -42.79 11.53 -18.08
C SER A 981 -43.73 11.41 -16.86
N ALA A 982 -43.70 12.33 -15.89
CA ALA A 982 -44.47 12.33 -14.61
C ALA A 982 -45.98 11.96 -14.71
N GLY A 983 -46.30 10.70 -15.00
CA GLY A 983 -47.67 10.20 -15.17
C GLY A 983 -47.84 8.96 -16.08
N THR A 984 -46.93 8.67 -17.02
CA THR A 984 -47.02 7.44 -17.85
C THR A 984 -45.72 6.64 -17.80
N PRO A 985 -45.73 5.44 -17.18
CA PRO A 985 -44.57 4.56 -17.14
C PRO A 985 -44.04 4.26 -18.55
N PRO A 986 -42.71 4.37 -18.80
CA PRO A 986 -42.15 4.07 -20.10
C PRO A 986 -42.33 2.60 -20.47
N THR A 987 -42.53 2.33 -21.76
CA THR A 987 -42.79 0.96 -22.25
C THR A 987 -41.59 0.03 -22.06
N TYR A 988 -40.38 0.53 -22.31
CA TYR A 988 -39.12 -0.25 -22.28
C TYR A 988 -38.20 0.11 -21.12
N GLY A 989 -38.56 1.12 -20.32
CA GLY A 989 -37.77 1.59 -19.19
C GLY A 989 -37.16 2.96 -19.40
N TRP A 990 -36.12 3.26 -18.63
CA TRP A 990 -35.49 4.58 -18.55
C TRP A 990 -33.98 4.47 -18.36
N HIS A 991 -33.29 5.58 -18.59
CA HIS A 991 -31.87 5.73 -18.26
C HIS A 991 -31.56 7.13 -17.74
N LEU A 992 -30.54 7.23 -16.91
CA LEU A 992 -29.94 8.47 -16.42
C LEU A 992 -28.45 8.48 -16.84
N PRO A 993 -28.06 9.31 -17.82
CA PRO A 993 -26.64 9.56 -18.09
C PRO A 993 -26.00 10.22 -16.87
N LEU A 994 -24.87 9.68 -16.42
CA LEU A 994 -24.04 10.23 -15.35
C LEU A 994 -23.16 11.36 -15.90
N TYR A 995 -23.81 12.36 -16.47
CA TYR A 995 -23.18 13.50 -17.13
C TYR A 995 -23.54 14.77 -16.37
N PRO A 996 -22.58 15.40 -15.65
CA PRO A 996 -22.90 16.53 -14.80
C PRO A 996 -23.43 17.73 -15.61
N PRO A 997 -24.11 18.68 -14.94
CA PRO A 997 -24.61 19.90 -15.58
C PRO A 997 -23.51 20.72 -16.28
N SER A 998 -22.27 20.67 -15.77
CA SER A 998 -21.09 21.34 -16.35
C SER A 998 -20.70 20.84 -17.74
N LYS A 999 -21.19 19.66 -18.14
CA LYS A 999 -20.82 18.97 -19.39
C LYS A 999 -19.33 18.64 -19.49
N ILE A 1000 -18.69 18.39 -18.35
CA ILE A 1000 -17.33 17.86 -18.27
C ILE A 1000 -17.40 16.46 -17.69
N ALA A 1001 -16.99 15.46 -18.48
CA ALA A 1001 -17.04 14.05 -18.09
C ALA A 1001 -15.99 13.75 -17.02
N GLY A 1002 -16.41 13.47 -15.78
CA GLY A 1002 -15.53 13.08 -14.68
C GLY A 1002 -15.24 11.57 -14.59
N GLY A 1003 -15.71 10.76 -15.54
CA GLY A 1003 -15.60 9.30 -15.49
C GLY A 1003 -16.46 8.65 -14.40
N GLU A 1004 -17.54 9.32 -14.00
CA GLU A 1004 -18.53 8.83 -13.05
C GLU A 1004 -19.12 7.48 -13.51
N ARG A 1005 -19.27 6.52 -12.58
CA ARG A 1005 -19.70 5.15 -12.87
C ARG A 1005 -20.39 4.49 -11.69
N VAL A 1006 -21.12 3.40 -11.93
CA VAL A 1006 -21.81 2.62 -10.89
C VAL A 1006 -21.34 1.17 -10.94
N VAL A 1007 -20.59 0.77 -9.92
CA VAL A 1007 -20.00 -0.57 -9.78
C VAL A 1007 -20.55 -1.34 -8.58
N SER A 1008 -21.49 -0.74 -7.85
CA SER A 1008 -22.14 -1.30 -6.65
C SER A 1008 -23.58 -1.72 -6.93
N GLN A 1009 -24.10 -2.68 -6.17
CA GLN A 1009 -25.49 -3.15 -6.31
C GLN A 1009 -26.50 -2.05 -5.93
N PRO A 1010 -27.50 -1.74 -6.78
CA PRO A 1010 -28.58 -0.83 -6.41
C PRO A 1010 -29.61 -1.49 -5.47
N ILE A 1011 -30.27 -0.71 -4.61
CA ILE A 1011 -31.31 -1.16 -3.68
C ILE A 1011 -32.68 -0.67 -4.15
N LEU A 1012 -33.61 -1.58 -4.41
CA LEU A 1012 -35.02 -1.25 -4.63
C LEU A 1012 -35.77 -1.27 -3.31
N ARG A 1013 -36.32 -0.13 -2.88
CA ARG A 1013 -37.03 0.01 -1.60
C ARG A 1013 -38.17 1.04 -1.71
N ASN A 1014 -39.38 0.67 -1.29
CA ASN A 1014 -40.54 1.57 -1.23
C ASN A 1014 -40.87 2.29 -2.56
N GLY A 1015 -40.70 1.62 -3.70
CA GLY A 1015 -40.91 2.23 -5.03
C GLY A 1015 -39.78 3.18 -5.47
N ARG A 1016 -38.67 3.20 -4.73
CA ARG A 1016 -37.50 4.04 -4.97
C ARG A 1016 -36.31 3.14 -5.32
N ILE A 1017 -35.46 3.62 -6.20
CA ILE A 1017 -34.18 2.97 -6.54
C ILE A 1017 -33.05 3.80 -5.95
N ILE A 1018 -32.25 3.18 -5.08
CA ILE A 1018 -31.13 3.80 -4.36
C ILE A 1018 -29.84 3.21 -4.90
N PHE A 1019 -28.87 4.04 -5.25
CA PHE A 1019 -27.57 3.58 -5.75
C PHE A 1019 -26.45 4.57 -5.45
N ALA A 1020 -25.24 4.04 -5.30
CA ALA A 1020 -24.03 4.84 -5.15
C ALA A 1020 -23.25 4.88 -6.47
N THR A 1021 -22.77 6.05 -6.85
CA THR A 1021 -21.83 6.25 -7.96
C THR A 1021 -20.43 6.48 -7.41
N ILE A 1022 -19.40 6.27 -8.22
CA ILE A 1022 -18.02 6.69 -7.91
C ILE A 1022 -17.48 7.54 -9.05
N ILE A 1023 -16.67 8.54 -8.70
CA ILE A 1023 -15.96 9.44 -9.60
C ILE A 1023 -14.48 9.32 -9.24
N PRO A 1024 -13.70 8.49 -9.95
CA PRO A 1024 -12.28 8.33 -9.66
C PRO A 1024 -11.53 9.66 -9.77
N SER A 1025 -10.49 9.84 -8.95
CA SER A 1025 -9.61 11.00 -9.03
C SER A 1025 -8.16 10.55 -9.00
N GLU A 1026 -7.38 11.08 -9.94
CA GLU A 1026 -5.91 10.98 -9.93
C GLU A 1026 -5.26 11.99 -8.98
N SER A 1027 -6.08 12.78 -8.26
CA SER A 1027 -5.56 13.72 -7.27
C SER A 1027 -4.74 12.95 -6.25
N VAL A 1028 -3.43 13.19 -6.29
CA VAL A 1028 -2.44 12.62 -5.37
C VAL A 1028 -2.74 12.96 -3.91
N CYS A 1029 -3.64 13.93 -3.68
CA CYS A 1029 -4.09 14.39 -2.38
C CYS A 1029 -5.55 14.03 -2.06
N GLY A 1030 -6.26 13.37 -2.97
CA GLY A 1030 -7.67 13.00 -2.83
C GLY A 1030 -7.84 11.59 -2.29
N PHE A 1031 -9.02 11.29 -1.75
CA PHE A 1031 -9.37 9.96 -1.20
C PHE A 1031 -9.67 8.93 -2.30
N GLY A 1032 -8.94 8.95 -3.42
CA GLY A 1032 -9.16 8.12 -4.61
C GLY A 1032 -10.34 8.55 -5.50
N GLY A 1033 -11.16 9.51 -5.05
CA GLY A 1033 -12.31 10.02 -5.79
C GLY A 1033 -13.44 10.52 -4.90
N ASN A 1034 -14.53 10.97 -5.53
CA ASN A 1034 -15.77 11.39 -4.86
C ASN A 1034 -16.92 10.45 -5.25
N SER A 1035 -18.10 10.61 -4.66
CA SER A 1035 -19.27 9.79 -5.00
C SER A 1035 -20.59 10.53 -4.84
N TRP A 1036 -21.66 9.95 -5.39
CA TRP A 1036 -23.04 10.36 -5.15
C TRP A 1036 -23.88 9.20 -4.64
N LEU A 1037 -24.66 9.46 -3.61
CA LEU A 1037 -25.76 8.59 -3.20
C LEU A 1037 -27.05 9.10 -3.83
N MET A 1038 -27.55 8.38 -4.84
CA MET A 1038 -28.72 8.75 -5.63
C MET A 1038 -29.96 8.01 -5.15
N GLU A 1039 -31.12 8.67 -5.24
CA GLU A 1039 -32.43 8.10 -4.91
C GLU A 1039 -33.50 8.63 -5.86
N LEU A 1040 -34.05 7.74 -6.69
CA LEU A 1040 -34.94 8.09 -7.81
C LEU A 1040 -36.23 7.27 -7.77
N ASP A 1041 -37.26 7.73 -8.50
CA ASP A 1041 -38.46 6.94 -8.76
C ASP A 1041 -38.08 5.67 -9.54
N SER A 1042 -38.49 4.49 -9.05
CA SER A 1042 -38.07 3.24 -9.67
C SER A 1042 -38.72 3.00 -11.04
N VAL A 1043 -39.84 3.66 -11.36
CA VAL A 1043 -40.59 3.41 -12.60
C VAL A 1043 -40.16 4.35 -13.72
N THR A 1044 -39.81 5.60 -13.42
CA THR A 1044 -39.44 6.62 -14.41
C THR A 1044 -37.97 7.01 -14.37
N GLY A 1045 -37.25 6.72 -13.28
CA GLY A 1045 -35.88 7.19 -13.04
C GLY A 1045 -35.79 8.69 -12.76
N GLY A 1046 -36.93 9.38 -12.70
CA GLY A 1046 -36.96 10.80 -12.43
C GLY A 1046 -36.88 11.12 -10.94
N ARG A 1047 -36.82 12.41 -10.65
CA ARG A 1047 -36.93 12.93 -9.28
C ARG A 1047 -38.26 12.55 -8.63
N ILE A 1048 -38.19 12.18 -7.35
CA ILE A 1048 -39.35 11.90 -6.51
C ILE A 1048 -40.10 13.21 -6.20
N GLY A 1049 -41.43 13.23 -6.32
CA GLY A 1049 -42.22 14.46 -6.25
C GLY A 1049 -42.29 15.14 -4.87
N ALA A 1050 -41.88 14.46 -3.80
CA ALA A 1050 -41.81 15.00 -2.44
C ALA A 1050 -40.40 14.79 -1.87
N PRO A 1051 -39.95 15.63 -0.92
CA PRO A 1051 -38.68 15.44 -0.25
C PRO A 1051 -38.58 14.07 0.44
N VAL A 1052 -37.47 13.38 0.19
CA VAL A 1052 -37.13 12.09 0.79
C VAL A 1052 -35.82 12.11 1.57
N LEU A 1053 -34.97 13.12 1.35
CA LEU A 1053 -33.68 13.30 2.00
C LEU A 1053 -33.75 14.54 2.90
N ASP A 1054 -33.20 14.45 4.11
CA ASP A 1054 -32.95 15.61 4.96
C ASP A 1054 -31.71 16.34 4.44
N ILE A 1055 -31.91 17.52 3.84
CA ILE A 1055 -30.81 18.31 3.27
C ILE A 1055 -30.44 19.52 4.13
N ASN A 1056 -31.23 19.82 5.17
CA ASN A 1056 -31.00 20.97 6.05
C ASN A 1056 -30.46 20.56 7.44
N GLY A 1057 -30.46 19.26 7.76
CA GLY A 1057 -29.89 18.68 8.97
C GLY A 1057 -30.75 18.88 10.23
N ASP A 1058 -32.04 19.18 10.10
CA ASP A 1058 -32.95 19.39 11.24
C ASP A 1058 -33.57 18.08 11.78
N GLY A 1059 -33.28 16.94 11.13
CA GLY A 1059 -33.77 15.62 11.49
C GLY A 1059 -35.23 15.36 11.07
N LYS A 1060 -35.85 16.25 10.28
CA LYS A 1060 -37.20 16.11 9.75
C LYS A 1060 -37.17 16.19 8.24
N ILE A 1061 -38.06 15.46 7.60
CA ILE A 1061 -38.13 15.39 6.14
C ILE A 1061 -39.48 15.94 5.71
N ASN A 1062 -39.47 17.14 5.16
CA ASN A 1062 -40.64 17.91 4.81
C ASN A 1062 -40.33 18.92 3.68
N GLU A 1063 -41.27 19.81 3.36
CA GLU A 1063 -41.10 20.80 2.29
C GLU A 1063 -39.92 21.77 2.48
N LEU A 1064 -39.41 21.91 3.71
CA LEU A 1064 -38.22 22.72 4.00
C LEU A 1064 -36.92 22.08 3.48
N ASP A 1065 -36.97 20.83 3.04
CA ASP A 1065 -35.87 20.09 2.40
C ASP A 1065 -35.87 20.21 0.87
N GLU A 1066 -36.63 21.16 0.33
CA GLU A 1066 -36.54 21.53 -1.08
C GLU A 1066 -35.42 22.55 -1.31
N GLY A 1067 -34.61 22.33 -2.35
CA GLY A 1067 -33.62 23.29 -2.82
C GLY A 1067 -34.24 24.34 -3.73
N VAL A 1068 -33.80 25.59 -3.60
CA VAL A 1068 -34.26 26.74 -4.40
C VAL A 1068 -33.42 26.85 -5.67
N LEU A 1069 -34.05 26.62 -6.83
CA LEU A 1069 -33.40 26.74 -8.14
C LEU A 1069 -34.20 27.72 -9.01
N GLY A 1070 -33.71 28.95 -9.15
CA GLY A 1070 -34.48 30.03 -9.78
C GLY A 1070 -35.62 30.49 -8.89
N GLU A 1071 -36.85 30.48 -9.41
CA GLU A 1071 -38.08 30.82 -8.66
C GLU A 1071 -38.81 29.59 -8.12
N ASP A 1072 -38.32 28.39 -8.45
CA ASP A 1072 -38.96 27.11 -8.14
C ASP A 1072 -38.25 26.34 -7.02
N TYR A 1073 -38.98 25.40 -6.41
CA TYR A 1073 -38.51 24.54 -5.32
C TYR A 1073 -38.50 23.08 -5.78
N PHE A 1074 -37.38 22.39 -5.57
CA PHE A 1074 -37.23 21.00 -5.99
C PHE A 1074 -36.65 20.12 -4.89
N PRO A 1075 -37.21 18.91 -4.67
CA PRO A 1075 -36.59 17.95 -3.78
C PRO A 1075 -35.26 17.42 -4.33
N ALA A 1076 -34.30 17.14 -3.45
CA ALA A 1076 -33.04 16.52 -3.85
C ALA A 1076 -33.26 15.09 -4.38
N SER A 1077 -32.46 14.71 -5.37
CA SER A 1077 -32.41 13.38 -6.01
C SER A 1077 -31.12 12.62 -5.67
N GLY A 1078 -30.17 13.26 -5.00
CA GLY A 1078 -28.96 12.63 -4.50
C GLY A 1078 -28.13 13.55 -3.60
N ILE A 1079 -27.25 12.94 -2.80
CA ILE A 1079 -26.33 13.58 -1.85
C ILE A 1079 -24.90 13.28 -2.27
N GLY A 1080 -24.06 14.32 -2.32
CA GLY A 1080 -22.65 14.21 -2.66
C GLY A 1080 -21.80 13.80 -1.46
N SER A 1081 -20.80 12.97 -1.72
CA SER A 1081 -19.79 12.54 -0.76
C SER A 1081 -18.39 12.89 -1.28
N PRO A 1082 -17.52 13.50 -0.45
CA PRO A 1082 -16.14 13.87 -0.83
C PRO A 1082 -15.18 12.68 -0.91
N GLU A 1083 -15.72 11.47 -0.77
CA GLU A 1083 -15.00 10.19 -0.78
C GLU A 1083 -15.77 9.19 -1.64
N MET A 1084 -15.13 8.13 -2.11
CA MET A 1084 -15.86 7.05 -2.79
C MET A 1084 -16.64 6.23 -1.77
N ILE A 1085 -17.90 5.92 -2.08
CA ILE A 1085 -18.78 5.09 -1.25
C ILE A 1085 -19.35 3.93 -2.08
N LYS A 1086 -19.72 2.84 -1.41
CA LYS A 1086 -20.45 1.71 -2.01
C LYS A 1086 -21.90 1.67 -1.54
N THR A 1087 -22.60 0.57 -1.86
CA THR A 1087 -23.97 0.28 -1.42
C THR A 1087 -24.16 0.58 0.07
N PRO A 1088 -25.12 1.45 0.47
CA PRO A 1088 -25.33 1.80 1.87
C PRO A 1088 -26.02 0.69 2.66
N GLY A 1089 -25.73 0.62 3.95
CA GLY A 1089 -26.59 -0.05 4.94
C GLY A 1089 -27.77 0.84 5.33
N ILE A 1090 -28.98 0.31 5.41
CA ILE A 1090 -30.21 1.08 5.71
C ILE A 1090 -30.85 0.59 7.02
N VAL A 1091 -31.10 1.50 7.96
CA VAL A 1091 -31.77 1.24 9.25
C VAL A 1091 -33.07 2.04 9.35
N GLY A 1092 -34.19 1.38 9.65
CA GLY A 1092 -35.46 2.05 9.93
C GLY A 1092 -35.61 2.48 11.38
N ALA A 1093 -35.98 3.75 11.60
CA ALA A 1093 -36.27 4.36 12.89
C ALA A 1093 -37.67 5.03 12.89
N GLY A 1094 -38.70 4.21 12.69
CA GLY A 1094 -40.09 4.68 12.70
C GLY A 1094 -40.47 5.38 11.38
N LYS A 1095 -40.55 6.71 11.38
CA LYS A 1095 -40.90 7.51 10.19
C LYS A 1095 -39.68 7.91 9.34
N VAL A 1096 -38.48 7.75 9.88
CA VAL A 1096 -37.21 8.04 9.21
C VAL A 1096 -36.39 6.76 9.06
N GLU A 1097 -35.48 6.76 8.09
CA GLU A 1097 -34.48 5.74 7.81
C GLU A 1097 -33.11 6.40 7.78
N TYR A 1098 -32.07 5.69 8.21
CA TYR A 1098 -30.68 6.14 8.15
C TYR A 1098 -29.90 5.28 7.18
N LYS A 1099 -29.22 5.92 6.23
CA LYS A 1099 -28.27 5.28 5.30
C LYS A 1099 -26.85 5.49 5.80
N TYR A 1100 -26.12 4.41 5.96
CA TYR A 1100 -24.74 4.41 6.39
C TYR A 1100 -23.84 4.03 5.24
N THR A 1101 -22.94 4.92 4.85
CA THR A 1101 -22.00 4.72 3.76
C THR A 1101 -20.59 4.64 4.31
N SER A 1102 -19.79 3.74 3.77
CA SER A 1102 -18.39 3.62 4.12
C SER A 1102 -17.56 4.44 3.13
N GLY A 1103 -16.85 5.45 3.64
CA GLY A 1103 -15.99 6.32 2.83
C GLY A 1103 -14.57 5.80 2.71
N THR A 1104 -13.85 6.22 1.67
CA THR A 1104 -12.47 5.81 1.42
C THR A 1104 -11.47 6.36 2.43
N SER A 1105 -11.82 7.25 3.35
CA SER A 1105 -10.97 7.64 4.49
C SER A 1105 -11.22 6.81 5.77
N GLY A 1106 -12.10 5.82 5.71
CA GLY A 1106 -12.52 5.02 6.85
C GLY A 1106 -13.65 5.67 7.65
N THR A 1107 -14.13 6.85 7.22
CA THR A 1107 -15.29 7.50 7.83
C THR A 1107 -16.58 6.78 7.46
N ILE A 1108 -17.60 6.91 8.31
CA ILE A 1108 -18.95 6.47 8.01
C ILE A 1108 -19.82 7.71 7.78
N GLY A 1109 -20.30 7.87 6.56
CA GLY A 1109 -21.30 8.87 6.22
C GLY A 1109 -22.68 8.43 6.68
N ILE A 1110 -23.49 9.37 7.14
CA ILE A 1110 -24.87 9.14 7.57
C ILE A 1110 -25.77 10.06 6.77
N VAL A 1111 -26.76 9.49 6.09
CA VAL A 1111 -27.80 10.25 5.38
C VAL A 1111 -29.17 9.87 5.95
N THR A 1112 -29.89 10.87 6.44
CA THR A 1112 -31.26 10.69 6.97
C THR A 1112 -32.26 10.78 5.83
N GLU A 1113 -33.14 9.79 5.72
CA GLU A 1113 -34.18 9.70 4.69
C GLU A 1113 -35.56 9.36 5.26
N SER A 1114 -36.60 9.53 4.45
CA SER A 1114 -37.96 9.15 4.81
C SER A 1114 -38.13 7.63 4.68
N ALA A 1115 -38.73 7.01 5.70
CA ALA A 1115 -38.99 5.56 5.69
C ALA A 1115 -40.05 5.12 4.65
N GLY A 1116 -40.70 6.07 3.97
CA GLY A 1116 -41.83 5.80 3.09
C GLY A 1116 -43.12 5.42 3.85
N GLY A 1117 -44.26 5.42 3.15
CA GLY A 1117 -45.55 5.13 3.77
C GLY A 1117 -45.68 3.69 4.28
N GLY A 1118 -45.62 3.50 5.59
CA GLY A 1118 -46.45 2.54 6.31
C GLY A 1118 -46.04 1.06 6.34
N PHE A 1119 -44.80 0.73 6.70
CA PHE A 1119 -44.51 -0.53 7.40
C PHE A 1119 -43.63 -0.24 8.63
N GLY A 1120 -44.27 -0.04 9.78
CA GLY A 1120 -43.57 -0.16 11.06
C GLY A 1120 -42.96 -1.56 11.21
N ARG A 1121 -41.90 -1.67 12.04
CA ARG A 1121 -41.24 -2.93 12.47
C ARG A 1121 -42.15 -4.17 12.34
N GLN A 1122 -41.90 -5.00 11.33
CA GLN A 1122 -42.58 -6.28 11.14
C GLN A 1122 -41.86 -7.37 11.95
N SER A 1123 -41.99 -7.32 13.28
CA SER A 1123 -42.00 -8.44 14.23
C SER A 1123 -41.39 -8.07 15.59
N TRP A 1124 -42.24 -8.06 16.61
CA TRP A 1124 -41.91 -8.60 17.93
C TRP A 1124 -43.18 -9.28 18.45
N ARG A 1125 -43.03 -10.47 19.02
CA ARG A 1125 -44.09 -11.16 19.77
C ARG A 1125 -43.75 -10.98 21.25
N GLN A 1126 -44.60 -10.30 21.99
CA GLN A 1126 -44.50 -10.24 23.46
C GLN A 1126 -44.68 -11.66 24.01
N LEU A 1127 -43.69 -12.17 24.73
CA LEU A 1127 -43.87 -13.31 25.62
C LEU A 1127 -44.21 -12.75 27.00
N GLN A 1128 -45.40 -13.12 27.53
CA GLN A 1128 -45.69 -13.08 28.96
C GLN A 1128 -45.21 -14.36 29.61
#